data_AF-A0A4S9JJA9-F1
#
_entry.id   AF-A0A4S9JJA9-F1
#
_cell.length_a   1.000
_cell.length_b   1.000
_cell.length_c   1.000
_cell.angle_alpha   90.00
_cell.angle_beta   90.00
_cell.angle_gamma   90.00
#
_symmetry.space_group_name_H-M   'P 1'
#
loop_
_entity.id
_entity.type
_entity.pdbx_description
1 polymer ?
#
loop_
_entity_poly.entity_id
_entity_poly.type
_entity_poly.pdbx_seq_one_letter_code
_entity_poly.pdbx_strand_id
1 'polypeptide(L)'
;MANSSNRLAQIPEEILQETLQYLDESDLYHFAQLCRWSYDKAIPLLWQDIELVDCRTPSSEVPDLVDEHDDTPIIRKLLVLATNSWIATHVHSLAHRCHLPPPAIFYELPRISFQGRTLSCDVRTLRILQKACQNLINLHTLRIVFGHWNLTRGLLVGLLGNPNGSTIRHLWLENCSIAGISARILQSFNLQGLESLRMRRLPLLTYAGRHDSQEVYNRGLFPDWRTDGSFDMRQDGRGGAIKTSTELLRVQEAAVRNLVLAGNSELDLEEAGKQFDLLFKEAHNFDDLIYSQLPDIGMLISSIQQEISDADKSATQSVRRLFDRQDQDFMPSDADPFPAFLHILEHSAASLTSLNLDWVLFRRTDRSASSESQSSLENLFNTLFKIRFPCLRAFQFRNAVVPEAELPQDVYLLDTCGVSPGSTLEPDLCVAWLEMHPKLRCLAWSADRFFRHRKETTPELQSRVDKVISKLGRSLEDLRVDTVYSRSGEFKTDNSDDPLDAARRQSRRRFVSEFAARMQKLESLKLEGGIPRDEKREAIRALRQSPLQKVVMIGVNCPLGNTWGFCGRDIGSLGINEDPNDPDDFGSLEEEDKDEIIRLGTTGPDTVDSNEVFEAEYGWPPSQPLTHTLASYHANTITELKFCGYRGAPLLWNPTPIAQYMLAPLRHFHNLRHLILSLWLHTLWEGDHRDDEILDYWLNRRDPSTTALVVTNDEEPTGWAKELAEKYDPSVMAARIVTLMGPYISEEAKSQSGGVHVRASFCIGSYGGLFDFDVNIGKAADGSDELRSWKGPREELHPERRAEKLKNRRWFGMPVRRDLGDGKRSMSISL
;
A
#
# COMPACT_ATOMS: atom_id res chain seq x y z
N MET A 1 -49.52 25.51 17.16
CA MET A 1 -48.16 26.08 17.07
C MET A 1 -47.78 26.13 15.60
N ALA A 2 -47.30 27.28 15.12
CA ALA A 2 -47.11 27.55 13.70
C ALA A 2 -46.05 26.64 13.06
N ASN A 3 -46.36 26.12 11.86
CA ASN A 3 -45.41 25.47 10.96
C ASN A 3 -44.26 26.44 10.65
N SER A 4 -43.11 26.28 11.31
CA SER A 4 -41.85 26.79 10.79
C SER A 4 -41.53 26.00 9.52
N SER A 5 -41.77 26.60 8.36
CA SER A 5 -41.36 26.04 7.08
C SER A 5 -39.87 25.73 7.14
N ASN A 6 -39.48 24.46 7.00
CA ASN A 6 -38.07 24.06 6.90
C ASN A 6 -37.45 24.78 5.70
N ARG A 7 -36.73 25.88 5.95
CA ARG A 7 -36.12 26.71 4.90
C ARG A 7 -35.05 25.95 4.11
N LEU A 8 -34.43 24.93 4.72
CA LEU A 8 -33.47 24.07 4.02
C LEU A 8 -34.16 23.17 2.99
N ALA A 9 -35.42 22.77 3.23
CA ALA A 9 -36.21 22.03 2.25
C ALA A 9 -36.66 22.85 1.04
N GLN A 10 -36.39 24.17 1.04
CA GLN A 10 -36.62 25.06 -0.11
C GLN A 10 -35.40 25.19 -1.02
N ILE A 11 -34.23 24.70 -0.58
CA ILE A 11 -33.01 24.66 -1.40
C ILE A 11 -33.17 23.55 -2.45
N PRO A 12 -32.80 23.79 -3.73
CA PRO A 12 -32.74 22.74 -4.75
C PRO A 12 -31.93 21.53 -4.28
N GLU A 13 -32.40 20.33 -4.59
CA GLU A 13 -31.83 19.08 -4.08
C GLU A 13 -30.33 18.97 -4.41
N GLU A 14 -29.94 19.37 -5.61
CA GLU A 14 -28.56 19.30 -6.10
C GLU A 14 -27.65 20.18 -5.23
N ILE A 15 -28.07 21.42 -4.97
CA ILE A 15 -27.30 22.37 -4.14
C ILE A 15 -27.23 21.88 -2.69
N LEU A 16 -28.33 21.32 -2.17
CA LEU A 16 -28.36 20.77 -0.82
C LEU A 16 -27.40 19.59 -0.68
N GLN A 17 -27.43 18.64 -1.62
CA GLN A 17 -26.55 17.47 -1.61
C GLN A 17 -25.09 17.88 -1.76
N GLU A 18 -24.78 18.80 -2.68
CA GLU A 18 -23.42 19.38 -2.79
C GLU A 18 -22.99 20.05 -1.49
N THR A 19 -23.89 20.79 -0.82
CA THR A 19 -23.58 21.45 0.46
C THR A 19 -23.31 20.43 1.56
N LEU A 20 -24.16 19.39 1.68
CA LEU A 20 -24.00 18.34 2.69
C LEU A 20 -22.75 17.48 2.47
N GLN A 21 -22.24 17.40 1.23
CA GLN A 21 -20.97 16.72 0.97
C GLN A 21 -19.77 17.36 1.70
N TYR A 22 -19.86 18.66 2.02
CA TYR A 22 -18.82 19.38 2.77
C TYR A 22 -18.85 19.14 4.29
N LEU A 23 -19.93 18.59 4.83
CA LEU A 23 -19.99 18.23 6.25
C LEU A 23 -19.18 16.97 6.52
N ASP A 24 -18.54 16.88 7.69
CA ASP A 24 -17.92 15.63 8.14
C ASP A 24 -18.97 14.60 8.60
N GLU A 25 -18.55 13.37 8.90
CA GLU A 25 -19.49 12.32 9.31
C GLU A 25 -20.20 12.63 10.63
N SER A 26 -19.54 13.32 11.55
CA SER A 26 -20.13 13.69 12.85
C SER A 26 -21.25 14.71 12.66
N ASP A 27 -20.99 15.76 11.88
CA ASP A 27 -21.98 16.78 11.53
C ASP A 27 -23.14 16.20 10.73
N LEU A 28 -22.86 15.29 9.79
CA LEU A 28 -23.90 14.56 9.04
C LEU A 28 -24.73 13.67 9.93
N TYR A 29 -24.11 13.00 10.90
CA TYR A 29 -24.80 12.17 11.87
C TYR A 29 -25.72 13.01 12.75
N HIS A 30 -25.22 14.11 13.32
CA HIS A 30 -26.05 15.03 14.09
C HIS A 30 -27.19 15.61 13.25
N PHE A 31 -26.91 15.97 11.99
CA PHE A 31 -27.94 16.43 11.06
C PHE A 31 -28.99 15.35 10.80
N ALA A 32 -28.59 14.09 10.61
CA ALA A 32 -29.49 12.95 10.40
C ALA A 32 -30.45 12.74 11.58
N GLN A 33 -30.02 13.06 12.80
CA GLN A 33 -30.82 12.89 14.02
C GLN A 33 -31.88 13.97 14.24
N LEU A 34 -31.81 15.11 13.53
CA LEU A 34 -32.71 16.24 13.79
C LEU A 34 -34.18 15.94 13.46
N CYS A 35 -34.46 15.31 12.31
CA CYS A 35 -35.81 14.99 11.86
C CYS A 35 -35.81 13.95 10.73
N ARG A 36 -37.00 13.48 10.32
CA ARG A 36 -37.12 12.50 9.24
C ARG A 36 -36.58 13.02 7.90
N TRP A 37 -36.84 14.29 7.57
CA TRP A 37 -36.35 14.88 6.32
C TRP A 37 -34.81 14.92 6.30
N SER A 38 -34.17 15.36 7.39
CA SER A 38 -32.71 15.43 7.45
C SER A 38 -32.08 14.04 7.46
N TYR A 39 -32.72 13.05 8.12
CA TYR A 39 -32.35 11.64 8.00
C TYR A 39 -32.33 11.18 6.54
N ASP A 40 -33.43 11.41 5.80
CA ASP A 40 -33.54 10.99 4.40
C ASP A 40 -32.50 11.68 3.49
N LYS A 41 -31.98 12.86 3.87
CA LYS A 41 -30.93 13.58 3.14
C LYS A 41 -29.50 13.17 3.52
N ALA A 42 -29.26 12.88 4.80
CA ALA A 42 -27.93 12.58 5.33
C ALA A 42 -27.52 11.12 5.10
N ILE A 43 -28.46 10.19 5.23
CA ILE A 43 -28.17 8.76 5.20
C ILE A 43 -27.51 8.30 3.90
N PRO A 44 -27.92 8.76 2.71
CA PRO A 44 -27.21 8.43 1.48
C PRO A 44 -25.71 8.77 1.54
N LEU A 45 -25.37 9.91 2.15
CA LEU A 45 -23.98 10.39 2.28
C LEU A 45 -23.20 9.70 3.42
N LEU A 46 -23.89 9.23 4.46
CA LEU A 46 -23.29 8.48 5.59
C LEU A 46 -23.02 7.02 5.21
N TRP A 47 -23.83 6.44 4.32
CA TRP A 47 -23.73 5.04 3.92
C TRP A 47 -23.10 4.83 2.54
N GLN A 48 -22.69 5.91 1.86
CA GLN A 48 -22.08 5.83 0.54
C GLN A 48 -20.81 4.96 0.52
N ASP A 49 -19.94 5.17 1.51
CA ASP A 49 -18.67 4.48 1.68
C ASP A 49 -18.66 3.73 3.02
N ILE A 50 -18.79 2.41 2.98
CA ILE A 50 -18.84 1.58 4.20
C ILE A 50 -17.50 0.90 4.47
N GLU A 51 -17.04 0.97 5.72
CA GLU A 51 -15.90 0.20 6.21
C GLU A 51 -16.37 -0.91 7.18
N LEU A 52 -16.02 -2.16 6.90
CA LEU A 52 -16.19 -3.31 7.79
C LEU A 52 -14.87 -3.61 8.49
N VAL A 53 -14.80 -3.28 9.78
CA VAL A 53 -13.61 -3.42 10.63
C VAL A 53 -14.03 -4.07 11.93
N ASP A 54 -13.28 -5.08 12.35
CA ASP A 54 -13.33 -5.67 13.68
C ASP A 54 -12.80 -4.69 14.74
N CYS A 55 -12.81 -5.10 16.00
CA CYS A 55 -12.17 -4.38 17.09
C CYS A 55 -11.57 -5.34 18.11
N ARG A 56 -10.83 -4.78 19.06
CA ARG A 56 -10.34 -5.51 20.22
C ARG A 56 -11.29 -5.29 21.39
N THR A 57 -11.78 -6.36 22.00
CA THR A 57 -12.77 -6.29 23.09
C THR A 57 -12.34 -7.14 24.30
N PRO A 58 -12.17 -6.55 25.49
CA PRO A 58 -11.88 -7.30 26.72
C PRO A 58 -13.04 -8.23 27.09
N SER A 59 -12.74 -9.45 27.55
CA SER A 59 -13.75 -10.35 28.11
C SER A 59 -14.32 -9.77 29.40
N SER A 60 -15.65 -9.76 29.51
CA SER A 60 -16.35 -9.36 30.74
C SER A 60 -16.30 -10.42 31.83
N GLU A 61 -16.03 -11.68 31.48
CA GLU A 61 -16.11 -12.83 32.40
C GLU A 61 -14.75 -13.27 32.95
N VAL A 62 -13.69 -13.13 32.16
CA VAL A 62 -12.34 -13.54 32.55
C VAL A 62 -11.40 -12.32 32.46
N PRO A 63 -10.95 -11.78 33.60
CA PRO A 63 -9.91 -10.75 33.62
C PRO A 63 -8.68 -11.25 32.84
N ASP A 64 -8.10 -10.40 32.00
CA ASP A 64 -6.96 -10.67 31.12
C ASP A 64 -7.23 -11.47 29.83
N LEU A 65 -8.43 -12.03 29.63
CA LEU A 65 -8.82 -12.61 28.35
C LEU A 65 -9.37 -11.51 27.43
N VAL A 66 -8.86 -11.40 26.21
CA VAL A 66 -9.26 -10.37 25.24
C VAL A 66 -9.59 -11.06 23.92
N ASP A 67 -10.75 -10.70 23.35
CA ASP A 67 -11.01 -10.97 21.95
C ASP A 67 -10.21 -9.96 21.13
N GLU A 68 -9.13 -10.42 20.51
CA GLU A 68 -8.32 -9.58 19.63
C GLU A 68 -9.06 -9.25 18.33
N HIS A 69 -10.11 -9.98 17.95
CA HIS A 69 -10.79 -9.84 16.65
C HIS A 69 -12.31 -9.89 16.77
N ASP A 70 -12.87 -9.05 17.64
CA ASP A 70 -14.32 -8.93 17.86
C ASP A 70 -15.02 -8.35 16.63
N ASP A 71 -15.86 -9.17 16.01
CA ASP A 71 -16.63 -8.84 14.81
C ASP A 71 -17.90 -8.01 15.07
N THR A 72 -18.20 -7.65 16.33
CA THR A 72 -19.41 -6.88 16.70
C THR A 72 -19.66 -5.66 15.81
N PRO A 73 -18.68 -4.79 15.50
CA PRO A 73 -18.91 -3.63 14.62
C PRO A 73 -19.23 -4.03 13.17
N ILE A 74 -18.64 -5.12 12.69
CA ILE A 74 -18.93 -5.70 11.36
C ILE A 74 -20.37 -6.21 11.35
N ILE A 75 -20.74 -7.05 12.33
CA ILE A 75 -22.07 -7.66 12.40
C ILE A 75 -23.16 -6.60 12.47
N ARG A 76 -22.99 -5.54 13.26
CA ARG A 76 -23.95 -4.42 13.34
C ARG A 76 -24.20 -3.75 11.98
N LYS A 77 -23.14 -3.47 11.21
CA LYS A 77 -23.28 -2.89 9.86
C LYS A 77 -23.96 -3.87 8.91
N LEU A 78 -23.55 -5.13 8.93
CA LEU A 78 -24.15 -6.16 8.10
C LEU A 78 -25.63 -6.39 8.41
N LEU A 79 -26.04 -6.34 9.69
CA LEU A 79 -27.45 -6.43 10.10
C LEU A 79 -28.29 -5.30 9.51
N VAL A 80 -27.79 -4.05 9.54
CA VAL A 80 -28.48 -2.92 8.89
C VAL A 80 -28.63 -3.15 7.40
N LEU A 81 -27.55 -3.55 6.72
CA LEU A 81 -27.57 -3.80 5.27
C LEU A 81 -28.47 -4.99 4.88
N ALA A 82 -28.53 -6.02 5.72
CA ALA A 82 -29.37 -7.20 5.50
C ALA A 82 -30.87 -6.91 5.73
N THR A 83 -31.20 -6.01 6.65
CA THR A 83 -32.60 -5.72 7.04
C THR A 83 -33.19 -4.49 6.37
N ASN A 84 -32.35 -3.56 5.89
CA ASN A 84 -32.78 -2.30 5.30
C ASN A 84 -32.24 -2.14 3.88
N SER A 85 -33.01 -2.64 2.90
CA SER A 85 -32.64 -2.56 1.49
C SER A 85 -32.49 -1.13 0.98
N TRP A 86 -33.29 -0.18 1.49
CA TRP A 86 -33.17 1.24 1.11
C TRP A 86 -31.80 1.81 1.49
N ILE A 87 -31.31 1.56 2.72
CA ILE A 87 -29.95 1.98 3.11
C ILE A 87 -28.91 1.28 2.24
N ALA A 88 -29.04 -0.03 2.04
CA ALA A 88 -28.09 -0.81 1.23
C ALA A 88 -28.00 -0.30 -0.23
N THR A 89 -29.07 0.25 -0.80
CA THR A 89 -29.05 0.83 -2.15
C THR A 89 -28.19 2.10 -2.26
N HIS A 90 -27.85 2.77 -1.17
CA HIS A 90 -26.97 3.95 -1.20
C HIS A 90 -25.49 3.61 -1.06
N VAL A 91 -25.15 2.35 -0.80
CA VAL A 91 -23.75 1.91 -0.67
C VAL A 91 -23.12 1.77 -2.06
N HIS A 92 -22.06 2.55 -2.30
CA HIS A 92 -21.32 2.58 -3.56
C HIS A 92 -19.92 1.95 -3.43
N SER A 93 -19.33 2.03 -2.24
CA SER A 93 -18.02 1.48 -1.92
C SER A 93 -18.08 0.70 -0.61
N LEU A 94 -17.44 -0.48 -0.58
CA LEU A 94 -17.30 -1.31 0.61
C LEU A 94 -15.83 -1.66 0.79
N ALA A 95 -15.29 -1.33 1.95
CA ALA A 95 -13.94 -1.70 2.37
C ALA A 95 -14.00 -2.65 3.56
N HIS A 96 -13.40 -3.83 3.47
CA HIS A 96 -13.15 -4.70 4.62
C HIS A 96 -11.67 -4.67 5.01
N ARG A 97 -11.40 -4.58 6.32
CA ARG A 97 -10.05 -4.71 6.86
C ARG A 97 -10.05 -5.21 8.30
N CYS A 98 -8.92 -5.77 8.72
CA CYS A 98 -8.61 -5.93 10.13
C CYS A 98 -8.34 -4.57 10.81
N HIS A 99 -8.58 -4.50 12.12
CA HIS A 99 -8.23 -3.39 12.99
C HIS A 99 -6.72 -3.31 13.21
N LEU A 100 -6.02 -4.45 13.15
CA LEU A 100 -4.56 -4.54 13.19
C LEU A 100 -3.92 -3.90 11.95
N PRO A 101 -2.69 -3.38 12.07
CA PRO A 101 -1.92 -2.87 10.95
C PRO A 101 -1.56 -4.01 9.97
N PRO A 102 -1.46 -3.74 8.66
CA PRO A 102 -0.90 -4.70 7.71
C PRO A 102 0.54 -5.07 8.08
N PRO A 103 1.03 -6.26 7.68
CA PRO A 103 2.34 -6.74 8.08
C PRO A 103 3.49 -5.88 7.54
N ALA A 104 4.59 -5.84 8.31
CA ALA A 104 5.84 -5.23 7.90
C ALA A 104 6.38 -5.91 6.64
N ILE A 105 6.75 -5.10 5.64
CA ILE A 105 6.96 -5.59 4.27
C ILE A 105 8.15 -6.56 4.17
N PHE A 106 9.24 -6.29 4.89
CA PHE A 106 10.50 -7.03 4.73
C PHE A 106 10.55 -8.33 5.53
N TYR A 107 10.03 -8.33 6.76
CA TYR A 107 10.22 -9.45 7.69
C TYR A 107 8.93 -10.20 8.02
N GLU A 108 7.77 -9.54 8.02
CA GLU A 108 6.49 -10.19 8.35
C GLU A 108 5.78 -10.70 7.10
N LEU A 109 5.64 -9.86 6.07
CA LEU A 109 4.83 -10.16 4.87
C LEU A 109 5.16 -11.52 4.21
N PRO A 110 6.44 -11.92 4.00
CA PRO A 110 6.75 -13.23 3.42
C PRO A 110 6.35 -14.42 4.29
N ARG A 111 6.05 -14.20 5.57
CA ARG A 111 5.80 -15.25 6.57
C ARG A 111 4.32 -15.51 6.84
N ILE A 112 3.42 -14.89 6.08
CA ILE A 112 1.99 -14.85 6.34
C ILE A 112 1.24 -15.44 5.14
N SER A 113 0.28 -16.33 5.42
CA SER A 113 -0.56 -16.94 4.37
C SER A 113 -1.85 -16.17 4.12
N PHE A 114 -2.30 -15.38 5.10
CA PHE A 114 -3.61 -14.71 5.11
C PHE A 114 -4.79 -15.70 5.04
N GLN A 115 -4.60 -16.93 5.53
CA GLN A 115 -5.61 -17.99 5.58
C GLN A 115 -6.05 -18.32 7.02
N GLY A 116 -5.90 -17.38 7.96
CA GLY A 116 -6.32 -17.55 9.35
C GLY A 116 -7.79 -17.97 9.45
N ARG A 117 -8.02 -19.26 9.75
CA ARG A 117 -9.35 -19.89 9.62
C ARG A 117 -10.33 -19.56 10.74
N THR A 118 -9.82 -19.17 11.91
CA THR A 118 -10.63 -18.86 13.09
C THR A 118 -11.14 -17.41 13.09
N LEU A 119 -10.58 -16.54 12.24
CA LEU A 119 -11.05 -15.16 12.12
C LEU A 119 -12.38 -15.11 11.37
N SER A 120 -13.38 -14.48 12.00
CA SER A 120 -14.74 -14.32 11.45
C SER A 120 -15.33 -15.62 10.90
N CYS A 121 -15.16 -16.72 11.63
CA CYS A 121 -15.61 -18.04 11.20
C CYS A 121 -17.09 -18.33 11.52
N ASP A 122 -17.74 -17.52 12.37
CA ASP A 122 -19.11 -17.76 12.79
C ASP A 122 -20.09 -17.85 11.61
N VAL A 123 -20.87 -18.95 11.60
CA VAL A 123 -21.81 -19.22 10.53
C VAL A 123 -22.97 -18.21 10.48
N ARG A 124 -23.40 -17.66 11.62
CA ARG A 124 -24.45 -16.61 11.64
C ARG A 124 -23.92 -15.35 10.96
N THR A 125 -22.67 -14.97 11.25
CA THR A 125 -22.01 -13.81 10.62
C THR A 125 -21.95 -13.96 9.10
N LEU A 126 -21.55 -15.13 8.61
CA LEU A 126 -21.51 -15.42 7.17
C LEU A 126 -22.90 -15.42 6.51
N ARG A 127 -23.95 -15.85 7.22
CA ARG A 127 -25.35 -15.79 6.73
C ARG A 127 -25.88 -14.36 6.66
N ILE A 128 -25.58 -13.53 7.66
CA ILE A 128 -25.95 -12.10 7.63
C ILE A 128 -25.22 -11.41 6.49
N LEU A 129 -23.92 -11.68 6.31
CA LEU A 129 -23.12 -11.18 5.19
C LEU A 129 -23.77 -11.55 3.85
N GLN A 130 -24.16 -12.81 3.67
CA GLN A 130 -24.82 -13.27 2.44
C GLN A 130 -26.10 -12.48 2.14
N LYS A 131 -26.95 -12.24 3.16
CA LYS A 131 -28.17 -11.43 3.01
C LYS A 131 -27.87 -9.96 2.74
N ALA A 132 -26.86 -9.38 3.39
CA ALA A 132 -26.41 -8.02 3.12
C ALA A 132 -25.96 -7.86 1.66
N CYS A 133 -25.13 -8.78 1.16
CA CYS A 133 -24.68 -8.78 -0.25
C CYS A 133 -25.83 -8.84 -1.26
N GLN A 134 -26.96 -9.46 -0.92
CA GLN A 134 -28.14 -9.48 -1.80
C GLN A 134 -28.79 -8.09 -1.95
N ASN A 135 -28.70 -7.24 -0.93
CA ASN A 135 -29.29 -5.90 -0.93
C ASN A 135 -28.35 -4.82 -1.49
N LEU A 136 -27.05 -5.09 -1.56
CA LEU A 136 -26.01 -4.19 -2.07
C LEU A 136 -26.04 -4.12 -3.61
N ILE A 137 -27.10 -3.57 -4.19
CA ILE A 137 -27.33 -3.58 -5.65
C ILE A 137 -26.59 -2.47 -6.41
N ASN A 138 -26.16 -1.41 -5.74
CA ASN A 138 -25.48 -0.25 -6.35
C ASN A 138 -23.97 -0.19 -6.03
N LEU A 139 -23.43 -1.23 -5.40
CA LEU A 139 -22.01 -1.31 -5.04
C LEU A 139 -21.13 -1.44 -6.29
N HIS A 140 -20.19 -0.54 -6.51
CA HIS A 140 -19.27 -0.64 -7.66
C HIS A 140 -17.81 -0.82 -7.25
N THR A 141 -17.45 -0.56 -5.99
CA THR A 141 -16.08 -0.69 -5.47
C THR A 141 -16.05 -1.66 -4.30
N LEU A 142 -15.27 -2.74 -4.44
CA LEU A 142 -14.92 -3.64 -3.35
C LEU A 142 -13.42 -3.50 -3.04
N ARG A 143 -13.12 -3.15 -1.80
CA ARG A 143 -11.75 -3.09 -1.28
C ARG A 143 -11.57 -4.04 -0.11
N ILE A 144 -10.52 -4.84 -0.14
CA ILE A 144 -10.13 -5.71 0.98
C ILE A 144 -8.68 -5.41 1.31
N VAL A 145 -8.42 -4.96 2.55
CA VAL A 145 -7.08 -4.61 3.03
C VAL A 145 -6.83 -5.36 4.31
N PHE A 146 -5.90 -6.30 4.29
CA PHE A 146 -5.63 -7.13 5.45
C PHE A 146 -6.91 -7.79 6.00
N GLY A 147 -7.69 -8.38 5.09
CA GLY A 147 -9.01 -8.92 5.38
C GLY A 147 -8.95 -10.31 5.99
N HIS A 148 -9.93 -10.61 6.83
CA HIS A 148 -10.13 -11.95 7.40
C HIS A 148 -10.50 -12.90 6.26
N TRP A 149 -9.96 -14.13 6.28
CA TRP A 149 -10.10 -15.06 5.15
C TRP A 149 -11.57 -15.43 4.88
N ASN A 150 -12.35 -15.69 5.92
CA ASN A 150 -13.77 -16.05 5.80
C ASN A 150 -14.63 -14.90 5.24
N LEU A 151 -14.44 -13.67 5.74
CA LEU A 151 -15.13 -12.48 5.21
C LEU A 151 -14.69 -12.15 3.78
N THR A 152 -13.40 -12.30 3.47
CA THR A 152 -12.87 -12.09 2.12
C THR A 152 -13.57 -13.01 1.12
N ARG A 153 -13.64 -14.31 1.42
CA ARG A 153 -14.37 -15.28 0.59
C ARG A 153 -15.86 -14.95 0.52
N GLY A 154 -16.50 -14.69 1.64
CA GLY A 154 -17.93 -14.36 1.70
C GLY A 154 -18.31 -13.13 0.87
N LEU A 155 -17.49 -12.08 0.92
CA LEU A 155 -17.67 -10.87 0.11
C LEU A 155 -17.48 -11.13 -1.38
N LEU A 156 -16.39 -11.83 -1.77
CA LEU A 156 -16.14 -12.15 -3.17
C LEU A 156 -17.27 -13.00 -3.75
N VAL A 157 -17.66 -14.07 -3.06
CA VAL A 157 -18.73 -14.97 -3.51
C VAL A 157 -20.09 -14.27 -3.50
N GLY A 158 -20.41 -13.53 -2.44
CA GLY A 158 -21.71 -12.87 -2.29
C GLY A 158 -21.93 -11.72 -3.27
N LEU A 159 -20.88 -10.96 -3.61
CA LEU A 159 -21.00 -9.79 -4.49
C LEU A 159 -20.75 -10.12 -5.95
N LEU A 160 -19.75 -10.95 -6.26
CA LEU A 160 -19.45 -11.34 -7.64
C LEU A 160 -20.36 -12.46 -8.10
N GLY A 161 -20.73 -13.41 -7.23
CA GLY A 161 -21.55 -14.56 -7.58
C GLY A 161 -23.06 -14.31 -7.62
N ASN A 162 -23.52 -13.09 -7.35
CA ASN A 162 -24.94 -12.76 -7.31
C ASN A 162 -25.43 -12.28 -8.70
N PRO A 163 -26.26 -13.05 -9.42
CA PRO A 163 -26.73 -12.68 -10.76
C PRO A 163 -27.64 -11.45 -10.78
N ASN A 164 -28.32 -11.17 -9.66
CA ASN A 164 -29.16 -9.98 -9.49
C ASN A 164 -28.44 -8.87 -8.70
N GLY A 165 -27.16 -9.08 -8.39
CA GLY A 165 -26.35 -8.18 -7.57
C GLY A 165 -25.76 -7.03 -8.36
N SER A 166 -25.02 -6.18 -7.66
CA SER A 166 -24.31 -5.07 -8.25
C SER A 166 -23.21 -5.49 -9.22
N THR A 167 -22.93 -4.66 -10.22
CA THR A 167 -21.76 -4.85 -11.08
C THR A 167 -20.53 -4.18 -10.47
N ILE A 168 -19.61 -4.99 -9.93
CA ILE A 168 -18.35 -4.50 -9.38
C ILE A 168 -17.44 -4.01 -10.51
N ARG A 169 -17.10 -2.72 -10.47
CA ARG A 169 -16.19 -2.06 -11.44
C ARG A 169 -14.76 -1.99 -10.93
N HIS A 170 -14.57 -1.97 -9.62
CA HIS A 170 -13.25 -1.85 -8.99
C HIS A 170 -13.08 -2.92 -7.91
N LEU A 171 -12.11 -3.81 -8.11
CA LEU A 171 -11.75 -4.88 -7.17
C LEU A 171 -10.31 -4.67 -6.69
N TRP A 172 -10.14 -4.28 -5.43
CA TRP A 172 -8.84 -3.96 -4.85
C TRP A 172 -8.54 -4.84 -3.65
N LEU A 173 -7.56 -5.72 -3.80
CA LEU A 173 -7.16 -6.73 -2.82
C LEU A 173 -5.73 -6.44 -2.35
N GLU A 174 -5.53 -6.33 -1.04
CA GLU A 174 -4.25 -6.00 -0.43
C GLU A 174 -4.04 -6.82 0.86
N ASN A 175 -2.95 -7.57 0.98
CA ASN A 175 -2.65 -8.41 2.16
C ASN A 175 -3.79 -9.38 2.54
N CYS A 176 -4.39 -10.08 1.57
CA CYS A 176 -5.47 -11.03 1.81
C CYS A 176 -5.34 -12.24 0.89
N SER A 177 -5.99 -13.36 1.21
CA SER A 177 -6.00 -14.55 0.34
C SER A 177 -7.28 -14.65 -0.49
N ILE A 178 -7.12 -15.02 -1.77
CA ILE A 178 -8.23 -15.41 -2.67
C ILE A 178 -8.37 -16.93 -2.82
N ALA A 179 -7.63 -17.69 -2.01
CA ALA A 179 -7.72 -19.14 -1.99
C ALA A 179 -9.05 -19.62 -1.38
N GLY A 180 -9.41 -20.86 -1.67
CA GLY A 180 -10.56 -21.55 -1.12
C GLY A 180 -11.86 -21.30 -1.89
N ILE A 181 -11.82 -20.80 -3.12
CA ILE A 181 -13.02 -20.60 -3.95
C ILE A 181 -13.03 -21.69 -5.04
N SER A 182 -14.03 -22.57 -5.00
CA SER A 182 -14.11 -23.70 -5.94
C SER A 182 -14.31 -23.23 -7.38
N ALA A 183 -13.90 -24.05 -8.35
CA ALA A 183 -14.07 -23.73 -9.77
C ALA A 183 -15.54 -23.48 -10.16
N ARG A 184 -16.49 -24.20 -9.53
CA ARG A 184 -17.93 -24.02 -9.75
C ARG A 184 -18.41 -22.66 -9.24
N ILE A 185 -17.94 -22.24 -8.07
CA ILE A 185 -18.29 -20.93 -7.51
C ILE A 185 -17.67 -19.82 -8.36
N LEU A 186 -16.43 -19.99 -8.82
CA LEU A 186 -15.81 -19.03 -9.73
C LEU A 186 -16.65 -18.82 -10.99
N GLN A 187 -17.22 -19.88 -11.58
CA GLN A 187 -18.10 -19.78 -12.76
C GLN A 187 -19.36 -18.92 -12.53
N SER A 188 -19.79 -18.68 -11.29
CA SER A 188 -20.92 -17.79 -11.03
C SER A 188 -20.54 -16.31 -10.99
N PHE A 189 -19.24 -15.98 -11.02
CA PHE A 189 -18.78 -14.61 -10.86
C PHE A 189 -19.12 -13.74 -12.08
N ASN A 190 -19.83 -12.64 -11.85
CA ASN A 190 -20.06 -11.57 -12.80
C ASN A 190 -18.85 -10.62 -12.84
N LEU A 191 -17.97 -10.84 -13.82
CA LEU A 191 -16.72 -10.09 -14.01
C LEU A 191 -16.72 -9.17 -15.24
N GLN A 192 -17.81 -9.18 -16.02
CA GLN A 192 -17.90 -8.49 -17.31
C GLN A 192 -17.87 -6.95 -17.19
N GLY A 193 -18.16 -6.42 -16.01
CA GLY A 193 -18.10 -4.98 -15.73
C GLY A 193 -16.85 -4.53 -14.98
N LEU A 194 -15.90 -5.45 -14.71
CA LEU A 194 -14.71 -5.11 -13.93
C LEU A 194 -13.74 -4.25 -14.76
N GLU A 195 -13.53 -3.01 -14.33
CA GLU A 195 -12.71 -2.01 -15.03
C GLU A 195 -11.32 -1.86 -14.41
N SER A 196 -11.19 -2.08 -13.10
CA SER A 196 -9.94 -1.99 -12.36
C SER A 196 -9.74 -3.18 -11.46
N LEU A 197 -8.66 -3.92 -11.70
CA LEU A 197 -8.17 -4.96 -10.80
C LEU A 197 -6.87 -4.50 -10.16
N ARG A 198 -6.80 -4.58 -8.83
CA ARG A 198 -5.58 -4.33 -8.07
C ARG A 198 -5.36 -5.46 -7.08
N MET A 199 -4.20 -6.09 -7.17
CA MET A 199 -3.74 -7.12 -6.24
C MET A 199 -2.38 -6.69 -5.69
N ARG A 200 -2.27 -6.64 -4.37
CA ARG A 200 -1.10 -6.11 -3.69
C ARG A 200 -0.67 -6.93 -2.50
N ARG A 201 0.63 -7.24 -2.37
CA ARG A 201 1.20 -7.87 -1.17
C ARG A 201 0.41 -9.12 -0.74
N LEU A 202 0.10 -9.99 -1.70
CA LEU A 202 -0.68 -11.20 -1.45
C LEU A 202 -0.12 -12.40 -2.21
N PRO A 203 -0.29 -13.63 -1.71
CA PRO A 203 0.15 -14.84 -2.38
C PRO A 203 -0.73 -15.15 -3.60
N LEU A 204 -0.09 -15.48 -4.73
CA LEU A 204 -0.72 -15.96 -5.97
C LEU A 204 -0.38 -17.42 -6.31
N LEU A 205 0.48 -18.06 -5.51
CA LEU A 205 0.71 -19.51 -5.55
C LEU A 205 0.68 -20.07 -4.13
N THR A 206 0.15 -21.29 -3.97
CA THR A 206 0.29 -22.06 -2.73
C THR A 206 1.77 -22.18 -2.37
N TYR A 207 2.12 -21.95 -1.11
CA TYR A 207 3.49 -22.08 -0.60
C TYR A 207 4.53 -21.10 -1.17
N ALA A 208 4.10 -20.04 -1.88
CA ALA A 208 4.99 -18.91 -2.16
C ALA A 208 5.55 -18.37 -0.82
N GLY A 209 6.88 -18.33 -0.69
CA GLY A 209 7.56 -17.98 0.56
C GLY A 209 7.84 -19.11 1.57
N ARG A 210 7.57 -20.39 1.25
CA ARG A 210 8.03 -21.50 2.10
C ARG A 210 9.53 -21.73 1.96
N HIS A 211 10.22 -21.74 3.10
CA HIS A 211 11.58 -22.22 3.23
C HIS A 211 11.60 -23.48 4.11
N ASP A 212 12.09 -24.59 3.57
CA ASP A 212 12.32 -25.86 4.29
C ASP A 212 13.80 -26.07 4.70
N SER A 213 14.66 -25.04 4.58
CA SER A 213 16.09 -25.17 4.88
C SER A 213 16.46 -24.76 6.31
N GLN A 214 17.53 -25.36 6.83
CA GLN A 214 18.18 -25.04 8.12
C GLN A 214 18.50 -23.55 8.35
N GLU A 215 18.46 -22.68 7.33
CA GLU A 215 18.61 -21.22 7.48
C GLU A 215 17.40 -20.54 8.18
N VAL A 216 16.27 -21.26 8.30
CA VAL A 216 15.07 -20.85 9.05
C VAL A 216 15.32 -20.70 10.55
N TYR A 217 16.35 -21.36 11.11
CA TYR A 217 16.68 -21.20 12.53
C TYR A 217 17.10 -19.79 12.94
N ASN A 218 17.46 -18.92 11.97
CA ASN A 218 17.82 -17.53 12.26
C ASN A 218 16.69 -16.52 11.98
N ARG A 219 15.54 -16.94 11.42
CA ARG A 219 14.45 -16.02 11.01
C ARG A 219 13.08 -16.29 11.68
N GLY A 220 12.89 -17.36 12.44
CA GLY A 220 11.68 -17.56 13.25
C GLY A 220 10.49 -18.20 12.53
N LEU A 221 9.37 -18.33 13.25
CA LEU A 221 8.19 -19.14 12.89
C LEU A 221 7.25 -18.42 11.88
N PHE A 222 6.36 -19.15 11.20
CA PHE A 222 5.35 -18.64 10.22
C PHE A 222 3.95 -18.54 10.86
N PRO A 223 3.54 -17.36 11.38
CA PRO A 223 2.32 -17.25 12.16
C PRO A 223 1.20 -16.57 11.35
N ASP A 224 0.01 -17.16 11.31
CA ASP A 224 -1.23 -16.50 10.85
C ASP A 224 -2.04 -16.00 12.05
N TRP A 225 -2.80 -14.93 11.87
CA TRP A 225 -3.66 -14.37 12.93
C TRP A 225 -4.88 -15.25 13.23
N ARG A 226 -5.37 -15.15 14.45
CA ARG A 226 -6.46 -15.97 15.01
C ARG A 226 -7.16 -15.25 16.14
N THR A 227 -8.37 -15.70 16.45
CA THR A 227 -9.08 -15.41 17.69
C THR A 227 -8.66 -16.44 18.74
N ASP A 228 -7.86 -16.04 19.76
CA ASP A 228 -7.28 -16.84 20.87
C ASP A 228 -5.86 -17.43 20.68
N GLY A 229 -5.26 -18.06 21.71
CA GLY A 229 -4.02 -18.87 21.55
C GLY A 229 -2.69 -18.10 21.50
N SER A 230 -1.59 -18.77 21.12
CA SER A 230 -0.20 -18.26 21.24
C SER A 230 0.01 -16.82 20.78
N PHE A 231 0.66 -16.01 21.62
CA PHE A 231 0.92 -14.60 21.33
C PHE A 231 2.28 -14.40 20.68
N ASP A 232 2.33 -13.48 19.72
CA ASP A 232 3.57 -13.00 19.12
C ASP A 232 3.60 -11.47 19.13
N MET A 233 4.81 -10.89 19.11
CA MET A 233 5.00 -9.45 19.00
C MET A 233 5.03 -9.07 17.52
N ARG A 234 4.18 -8.11 17.14
CA ARG A 234 4.05 -7.59 15.78
C ARG A 234 4.22 -6.09 15.77
N GLN A 235 4.50 -5.49 14.62
CA GLN A 235 4.46 -4.03 14.54
C GLN A 235 3.04 -3.51 14.80
N ASP A 236 2.93 -2.36 15.48
CA ASP A 236 1.63 -1.71 15.78
C ASP A 236 1.21 -0.67 14.70
N GLY A 237 2.06 -0.47 13.68
CA GLY A 237 1.84 0.53 12.62
C GLY A 237 2.03 1.99 13.09
N ARG A 238 2.52 2.19 14.31
CA ARG A 238 2.80 3.47 14.99
C ARG A 238 4.26 3.56 15.45
N GLY A 239 5.11 2.61 15.05
CA GLY A 239 6.54 2.58 15.39
C GLY A 239 6.88 1.78 16.63
N GLY A 240 5.86 1.27 17.33
CA GLY A 240 6.00 0.33 18.44
C GLY A 240 5.61 -1.09 18.03
N ALA A 241 5.32 -1.90 19.06
CA ALA A 241 4.88 -3.27 18.87
C ALA A 241 3.59 -3.58 19.64
N ILE A 242 2.78 -4.43 19.04
CA ILE A 242 1.55 -4.96 19.61
C ILE A 242 1.69 -6.47 19.83
N LYS A 243 1.25 -6.93 20.99
CA LYS A 243 1.11 -8.36 21.28
C LYS A 243 -0.25 -8.83 20.78
N THR A 244 -0.29 -9.76 19.83
CA THR A 244 -1.53 -10.27 19.21
C THR A 244 -1.53 -11.79 19.13
N SER A 245 -2.71 -12.38 19.06
CA SER A 245 -2.93 -13.82 18.93
C SER A 245 -2.58 -14.34 17.52
N THR A 246 -1.77 -15.40 17.45
CA THR A 246 -1.29 -16.02 16.20
C THR A 246 -1.22 -17.56 16.30
N GLU A 247 -1.35 -18.28 15.17
CA GLU A 247 -0.96 -19.70 15.05
C GLU A 247 0.19 -19.87 14.13
N LEU A 248 1.01 -20.87 14.43
CA LEU A 248 1.86 -21.46 13.42
C LEU A 248 1.05 -22.16 12.33
N LEU A 249 1.20 -21.74 11.08
CA LEU A 249 0.56 -22.36 9.92
C LEU A 249 0.73 -23.89 9.88
N ARG A 250 1.90 -24.40 10.31
CA ARG A 250 2.17 -25.84 10.40
C ARG A 250 1.20 -26.61 11.30
N VAL A 251 0.63 -25.96 12.32
CA VAL A 251 -0.36 -26.57 13.23
C VAL A 251 -1.70 -26.68 12.51
N GLN A 252 -2.15 -25.61 11.83
CA GLN A 252 -3.37 -25.65 11.00
C GLN A 252 -3.27 -26.71 9.92
N GLU A 253 -2.16 -26.75 9.21
CA GLU A 253 -1.96 -27.71 8.14
C GLU A 253 -1.82 -29.13 8.64
N ALA A 254 -1.15 -29.35 9.77
CA ALA A 254 -1.10 -30.68 10.38
C ALA A 254 -2.51 -31.13 10.77
N ALA A 255 -3.33 -30.24 11.34
CA ALA A 255 -4.71 -30.56 11.71
C ALA A 255 -5.57 -30.88 10.46
N VAL A 256 -5.50 -30.05 9.41
CA VAL A 256 -6.20 -30.30 8.13
C VAL A 256 -5.71 -31.60 7.48
N ARG A 257 -4.39 -31.81 7.42
CA ARG A 257 -3.79 -33.02 6.83
C ARG A 257 -4.23 -34.26 7.59
N ASN A 258 -4.18 -34.24 8.92
CA ASN A 258 -4.63 -35.36 9.75
C ASN A 258 -6.11 -35.66 9.51
N LEU A 259 -6.95 -34.63 9.37
CA LEU A 259 -8.36 -34.79 9.02
C LEU A 259 -8.55 -35.47 7.65
N VAL A 260 -7.76 -35.06 6.64
CA VAL A 260 -7.78 -35.63 5.28
C VAL A 260 -7.32 -37.10 5.29
N LEU A 261 -6.21 -37.40 5.96
CA LEU A 261 -5.68 -38.77 6.09
C LEU A 261 -6.67 -39.67 6.83
N ALA A 262 -7.32 -39.15 7.87
CA ALA A 262 -8.35 -39.88 8.60
C ALA A 262 -9.61 -40.14 7.75
N GLY A 263 -10.01 -39.19 6.89
CA GLY A 263 -11.08 -39.36 5.92
C GLY A 263 -10.77 -40.39 4.81
N ASN A 264 -9.49 -40.67 4.59
CA ASN A 264 -9.01 -41.72 3.69
C ASN A 264 -8.71 -43.06 4.42
N SER A 265 -9.14 -43.21 5.67
CA SER A 265 -9.00 -44.40 6.51
C SER A 265 -7.58 -44.73 6.99
N GLU A 266 -6.65 -43.76 6.99
CA GLU A 266 -5.28 -43.96 7.48
C GLU A 266 -5.09 -43.54 8.96
N LEU A 267 -6.04 -42.80 9.52
CA LEU A 267 -6.06 -42.31 10.91
C LEU A 267 -7.49 -42.37 11.47
N ASP A 268 -7.65 -42.22 12.79
CA ASP A 268 -8.97 -42.11 13.44
C ASP A 268 -9.62 -40.75 13.12
N LEU A 269 -10.74 -40.79 12.41
CA LEU A 269 -11.49 -39.63 11.93
C LEU A 269 -12.24 -38.88 13.03
N GLU A 270 -12.64 -39.57 14.10
CA GLU A 270 -13.30 -38.93 15.23
C GLU A 270 -12.30 -38.14 16.05
N GLU A 271 -11.13 -38.73 16.32
CA GLU A 271 -10.05 -38.06 17.04
C GLU A 271 -9.47 -36.89 16.25
N ALA A 272 -9.18 -37.08 14.95
CA ALA A 272 -8.70 -35.99 14.10
C ALA A 272 -9.71 -34.83 14.01
N GLY A 273 -11.01 -35.13 14.00
CA GLY A 273 -12.08 -34.13 14.05
C GLY A 273 -12.10 -33.35 15.37
N LYS A 274 -12.02 -34.03 16.51
CA LYS A 274 -11.95 -33.37 17.83
C LYS A 274 -10.74 -32.44 17.94
N GLN A 275 -9.57 -32.89 17.48
CA GLN A 275 -8.36 -32.07 17.48
C GLN A 275 -8.50 -30.83 16.58
N PHE A 276 -9.20 -30.95 15.45
CA PHE A 276 -9.46 -29.81 14.56
C PHE A 276 -10.48 -28.84 15.15
N ASP A 277 -11.59 -29.33 15.72
CA ASP A 277 -12.61 -28.50 16.36
C ASP A 277 -12.07 -27.74 17.59
N LEU A 278 -11.09 -28.31 18.30
CA LEU A 278 -10.42 -27.62 19.41
C LEU A 278 -9.76 -26.30 19.00
N LEU A 279 -9.34 -26.16 17.74
CA LEU A 279 -8.75 -24.91 17.23
C LEU A 279 -9.76 -23.76 17.15
N PHE A 280 -11.06 -24.04 17.13
CA PHE A 280 -12.13 -23.05 16.97
C PHE A 280 -12.89 -22.78 18.27
N LYS A 281 -12.57 -23.51 19.35
CA LYS A 281 -13.37 -23.52 20.56
C LYS A 281 -13.53 -22.13 21.18
N GLU A 282 -12.45 -21.38 21.40
CA GLU A 282 -12.58 -20.06 22.03
C GLU A 282 -13.16 -19.03 21.07
N ALA A 283 -12.84 -19.09 19.76
CA ALA A 283 -13.48 -18.25 18.76
C ALA A 283 -15.01 -18.38 18.83
N HIS A 284 -15.53 -19.61 18.87
CA HIS A 284 -16.96 -19.87 19.04
C HIS A 284 -17.52 -19.37 20.37
N ASN A 285 -16.76 -19.44 21.47
CA ASN A 285 -17.19 -18.90 22.77
C ASN A 285 -17.38 -17.38 22.70
N PHE A 286 -16.45 -16.66 22.08
CA PHE A 286 -16.58 -15.22 21.86
C PHE A 286 -17.76 -14.88 20.96
N ASP A 287 -17.91 -15.60 19.84
CA ASP A 287 -19.03 -15.42 18.93
C ASP A 287 -20.38 -15.62 19.64
N ASP A 288 -20.52 -16.65 20.47
CA ASP A 288 -21.75 -16.88 21.23
C ASP A 288 -22.04 -15.76 22.24
N LEU A 289 -21.00 -15.21 22.88
CA LEU A 289 -21.14 -14.04 23.74
C LEU A 289 -21.61 -12.82 22.93
N ILE A 290 -20.98 -12.53 21.79
CA ILE A 290 -21.35 -11.42 20.90
C ILE A 290 -22.83 -11.53 20.51
N TYR A 291 -23.25 -12.68 19.99
CA TYR A 291 -24.63 -12.88 19.53
C TYR A 291 -25.65 -12.86 20.67
N SER A 292 -25.27 -13.22 21.90
CA SER A 292 -26.16 -13.10 23.07
C SER A 292 -26.46 -11.64 23.44
N GLN A 293 -25.58 -10.71 23.06
CA GLN A 293 -25.70 -9.27 23.37
C GLN A 293 -26.26 -8.44 22.21
N LEU A 294 -26.29 -9.00 20.99
CA LEU A 294 -26.80 -8.31 19.81
C LEU A 294 -28.34 -8.25 19.82
N PRO A 295 -28.93 -7.09 19.45
CA PRO A 295 -30.37 -7.00 19.31
C PRO A 295 -30.86 -7.84 18.12
N ASP A 296 -31.92 -8.63 18.31
CA ASP A 296 -32.55 -9.38 17.22
C ASP A 296 -33.45 -8.46 16.37
N ILE A 297 -32.85 -7.84 15.36
CA ILE A 297 -33.54 -6.89 14.48
C ILE A 297 -34.46 -7.67 13.52
N GLY A 298 -35.77 -7.46 13.68
CA GLY A 298 -36.77 -8.06 12.79
C GLY A 298 -36.82 -9.59 12.83
N MET A 299 -36.43 -10.20 13.96
CA MET A 299 -36.32 -11.66 14.15
C MET A 299 -35.29 -12.33 13.21
N LEU A 300 -34.41 -11.55 12.57
CA LEU A 300 -33.45 -12.06 11.61
C LEU A 300 -32.45 -13.04 12.25
N ILE A 301 -31.92 -12.71 13.42
CA ILE A 301 -30.95 -13.56 14.12
C ILE A 301 -31.62 -14.88 14.50
N SER A 302 -32.82 -14.81 15.07
CA SER A 302 -33.61 -16.01 15.39
C SER A 302 -33.89 -16.87 14.15
N SER A 303 -34.24 -16.27 13.01
CA SER A 303 -34.49 -17.03 11.77
C SER A 303 -33.23 -17.75 11.28
N ILE A 304 -32.08 -17.08 11.33
CA ILE A 304 -30.80 -17.66 10.93
C ILE A 304 -30.44 -18.81 11.87
N GLN A 305 -30.62 -18.64 13.18
CA GLN A 305 -30.38 -19.69 14.17
C GLN A 305 -31.27 -20.92 13.98
N GLN A 306 -32.52 -20.75 13.52
CA GLN A 306 -33.41 -21.86 13.21
C GLN A 306 -33.02 -22.62 11.93
N GLU A 307 -32.37 -21.94 10.98
CA GLU A 307 -31.86 -22.55 9.74
C GLU A 307 -30.51 -23.28 9.93
N ILE A 308 -29.78 -22.96 11.00
CA ILE A 308 -28.45 -23.53 11.30
C ILE A 308 -28.61 -24.86 12.03
N SER A 309 -28.08 -25.92 11.45
CA SER A 309 -27.94 -27.23 12.09
C SER A 309 -26.70 -27.32 12.99
N ASP A 310 -26.65 -28.27 13.93
CA ASP A 310 -25.43 -28.52 14.71
C ASP A 310 -24.23 -28.90 13.82
N ALA A 311 -24.50 -29.49 12.66
CA ALA A 311 -23.51 -29.76 11.62
C ALA A 311 -22.90 -28.48 11.02
N ASP A 312 -23.68 -27.41 10.89
CA ASP A 312 -23.20 -26.11 10.38
C ASP A 312 -22.30 -25.38 11.39
N LYS A 313 -22.42 -25.71 12.69
CA LYS A 313 -21.59 -25.14 13.76
C LYS A 313 -20.26 -25.87 13.95
N SER A 314 -20.12 -27.10 13.45
CA SER A 314 -18.87 -27.85 13.53
C SER A 314 -17.91 -27.41 12.43
N ALA A 315 -16.73 -26.92 12.84
CA ALA A 315 -15.65 -26.58 11.91
C ALA A 315 -15.20 -27.83 11.12
N THR A 316 -15.11 -28.98 11.81
CA THR A 316 -14.84 -30.28 11.21
C THR A 316 -15.87 -30.65 10.16
N GLN A 317 -17.17 -30.51 10.43
CA GLN A 317 -18.19 -30.84 9.44
C GLN A 317 -18.21 -29.86 8.26
N SER A 318 -17.97 -28.57 8.51
CA SER A 318 -17.79 -27.58 7.44
C SER A 318 -16.65 -27.95 6.50
N VAL A 319 -15.55 -28.47 7.06
CA VAL A 319 -14.43 -29.01 6.28
C VAL A 319 -14.74 -30.38 5.67
N ARG A 320 -15.52 -31.25 6.32
CA ARG A 320 -15.93 -32.55 5.76
C ARG A 320 -16.91 -32.44 4.61
N ARG A 321 -17.83 -31.46 4.62
CA ARG A 321 -18.71 -31.19 3.46
C ARG A 321 -17.91 -30.81 2.21
N LEU A 322 -16.76 -30.16 2.40
CA LEU A 322 -15.80 -29.92 1.33
C LEU A 322 -15.15 -31.25 0.85
N PHE A 323 -14.89 -32.20 1.75
CA PHE A 323 -14.25 -33.49 1.44
C PHE A 323 -15.19 -34.65 1.09
N ASP A 324 -16.51 -34.46 1.19
CA ASP A 324 -17.48 -35.54 0.95
C ASP A 324 -17.36 -35.96 -0.52
N ARG A 325 -17.07 -37.26 -0.77
CA ARG A 325 -16.55 -37.79 -2.04
C ARG A 325 -17.52 -37.71 -3.25
N GLN A 326 -18.59 -36.92 -3.15
CA GLN A 326 -19.51 -36.59 -4.23
C GLN A 326 -19.68 -35.07 -4.45
N ASP A 327 -19.15 -34.21 -3.59
CA ASP A 327 -19.09 -32.78 -3.87
C ASP A 327 -17.79 -32.49 -4.63
N GLN A 328 -17.89 -32.14 -5.91
CA GLN A 328 -16.74 -31.84 -6.79
C GLN A 328 -16.04 -30.52 -6.43
N ASP A 329 -16.33 -29.95 -5.25
CA ASP A 329 -16.15 -28.55 -4.91
C ASP A 329 -14.99 -28.28 -3.94
N PHE A 330 -14.19 -29.27 -3.52
CA PHE A 330 -12.92 -29.01 -2.83
C PHE A 330 -11.84 -30.08 -3.08
N MET A 331 -10.81 -29.70 -3.81
CA MET A 331 -9.57 -30.47 -3.94
C MET A 331 -8.50 -29.87 -3.02
N PRO A 332 -7.44 -30.59 -2.62
CA PRO A 332 -6.27 -29.99 -1.96
C PRO A 332 -5.66 -28.80 -2.74
N SER A 333 -5.98 -28.67 -4.05
CA SER A 333 -5.68 -27.52 -4.91
C SER A 333 -6.46 -26.25 -4.56
N ASP A 334 -7.50 -26.31 -3.74
CA ASP A 334 -8.31 -25.14 -3.35
C ASP A 334 -7.59 -24.26 -2.31
N ALA A 335 -6.46 -24.73 -1.75
CA ALA A 335 -5.52 -23.87 -1.05
C ALA A 335 -4.73 -22.94 -1.99
N ASP A 336 -4.80 -23.19 -3.31
CA ASP A 336 -4.12 -22.39 -4.33
C ASP A 336 -4.95 -21.19 -4.75
N PRO A 337 -4.47 -19.95 -4.55
CA PRO A 337 -5.12 -18.76 -5.09
C PRO A 337 -5.02 -18.67 -6.62
N PHE A 338 -4.16 -19.46 -7.27
CA PHE A 338 -3.87 -19.35 -8.70
C PHE A 338 -5.07 -19.55 -9.64
N PRO A 339 -5.92 -20.58 -9.48
CA PRO A 339 -7.08 -20.76 -10.35
C PRO A 339 -8.07 -19.60 -10.26
N ALA A 340 -8.30 -19.08 -9.05
CA ALA A 340 -9.15 -17.90 -8.84
C ALA A 340 -8.57 -16.65 -9.52
N PHE A 341 -7.25 -16.45 -9.40
CA PHE A 341 -6.55 -15.35 -10.08
C PHE A 341 -6.72 -15.39 -11.60
N LEU A 342 -6.44 -16.54 -12.23
CA LEU A 342 -6.58 -16.70 -13.68
C LEU A 342 -8.03 -16.52 -14.13
N HIS A 343 -8.98 -17.12 -13.40
CA HIS A 343 -10.39 -16.99 -13.72
C HIS A 343 -10.83 -15.52 -13.73
N ILE A 344 -10.44 -14.75 -12.70
CA ILE A 344 -10.74 -13.32 -12.61
C ILE A 344 -10.19 -12.58 -13.83
N LEU A 345 -8.95 -12.84 -14.23
CA LEU A 345 -8.33 -12.17 -15.38
C LEU A 345 -9.02 -12.49 -16.70
N GLU A 346 -9.26 -13.78 -16.97
CA GLU A 346 -9.85 -14.22 -18.24
C GLU A 346 -11.26 -13.66 -18.43
N HIS A 347 -12.07 -13.67 -17.37
CA HIS A 347 -13.49 -13.28 -17.43
C HIS A 347 -13.72 -11.77 -17.28
N SER A 348 -12.68 -11.02 -16.90
CA SER A 348 -12.70 -9.54 -16.89
C SER A 348 -11.93 -8.90 -18.06
N ALA A 349 -11.29 -9.71 -18.92
CA ALA A 349 -10.35 -9.22 -19.92
C ALA A 349 -10.94 -8.14 -20.85
N ALA A 350 -12.21 -8.30 -21.24
CA ALA A 350 -12.89 -7.41 -22.17
C ALA A 350 -13.16 -6.00 -21.60
N SER A 351 -13.38 -5.88 -20.29
CA SER A 351 -13.75 -4.64 -19.60
C SER A 351 -12.58 -3.97 -18.88
N LEU A 352 -11.53 -4.72 -18.53
CA LEU A 352 -10.40 -4.18 -17.79
C LEU A 352 -9.72 -3.02 -18.53
N THR A 353 -9.68 -1.89 -17.84
CA THR A 353 -8.92 -0.69 -18.25
C THR A 353 -7.63 -0.54 -17.45
N SER A 354 -7.57 -1.15 -16.26
CA SER A 354 -6.43 -1.08 -15.36
C SER A 354 -6.17 -2.43 -14.69
N LEU A 355 -4.96 -2.97 -14.87
CA LEU A 355 -4.47 -4.16 -14.16
C LEU A 355 -3.21 -3.80 -13.36
N ASN A 356 -3.29 -3.93 -12.03
CA ASN A 356 -2.20 -3.60 -11.11
C ASN A 356 -1.83 -4.80 -10.25
N LEU A 357 -0.65 -5.37 -10.48
CA LEU A 357 -0.03 -6.42 -9.68
C LEU A 357 1.17 -5.79 -8.94
N ASP A 358 1.05 -5.61 -7.62
CA ASP A 358 2.00 -4.82 -6.81
C ASP A 358 2.56 -5.65 -5.66
N TRP A 359 3.78 -6.17 -5.81
CA TRP A 359 4.44 -7.06 -4.82
C TRP A 359 3.60 -8.31 -4.52
N VAL A 360 3.02 -8.90 -5.56
CA VAL A 360 2.36 -10.21 -5.46
C VAL A 360 3.41 -11.29 -5.23
N LEU A 361 3.12 -12.27 -4.38
CA LEU A 361 4.06 -13.34 -4.02
C LEU A 361 3.75 -14.57 -4.89
N PHE A 362 4.64 -14.89 -5.82
CA PHE A 362 4.44 -15.95 -6.81
C PHE A 362 5.68 -16.85 -6.97
N ARG A 363 6.70 -16.70 -6.11
CA ARG A 363 7.86 -17.60 -6.10
C ARG A 363 7.88 -18.44 -4.84
N ARG A 364 8.17 -19.72 -5.03
CA ARG A 364 8.60 -20.62 -3.97
C ARG A 364 10.12 -20.49 -3.83
N THR A 365 10.62 -20.38 -2.61
CA THR A 365 12.04 -20.12 -2.30
C THR A 365 12.70 -21.33 -1.60
N ASP A 366 12.03 -22.48 -1.58
CA ASP A 366 12.53 -23.76 -1.07
C ASP A 366 13.48 -24.45 -2.08
N ARG A 367 14.61 -24.97 -1.56
CA ARG A 367 15.65 -25.66 -2.36
C ARG A 367 15.14 -26.93 -3.06
N SER A 368 14.08 -27.55 -2.57
CA SER A 368 13.46 -28.77 -3.10
C SER A 368 12.52 -28.52 -4.29
N ALA A 369 12.11 -27.28 -4.57
CA ALA A 369 11.11 -26.95 -5.60
C ALA A 369 11.68 -26.29 -6.86
N SER A 370 13.00 -26.30 -7.07
CA SER A 370 13.68 -25.43 -8.05
C SER A 370 13.24 -25.61 -9.52
N SER A 371 12.76 -26.80 -9.93
CA SER A 371 12.29 -27.05 -11.30
C SER A 371 10.77 -26.94 -11.47
N GLU A 372 9.98 -27.53 -10.58
CA GLU A 372 8.50 -27.47 -10.63
C GLU A 372 7.97 -26.04 -10.41
N SER A 373 8.64 -25.26 -9.56
CA SER A 373 8.31 -23.85 -9.35
C SER A 373 8.60 -22.99 -10.58
N GLN A 374 9.68 -23.28 -11.32
CA GLN A 374 10.03 -22.54 -12.52
C GLN A 374 9.05 -22.80 -13.66
N SER A 375 8.67 -24.05 -13.92
CA SER A 375 7.67 -24.39 -14.95
C SER A 375 6.30 -23.77 -14.64
N SER A 376 5.87 -23.80 -13.38
CA SER A 376 4.59 -23.20 -12.95
C SER A 376 4.59 -21.68 -13.11
N LEU A 377 5.72 -21.04 -12.78
CA LEU A 377 5.96 -19.61 -12.95
C LEU A 377 5.95 -19.22 -14.44
N GLU A 378 6.66 -19.95 -15.29
CA GLU A 378 6.67 -19.69 -16.73
C GLU A 378 5.28 -19.90 -17.34
N ASN A 379 4.54 -20.92 -16.90
CA ASN A 379 3.17 -21.16 -17.32
C ASN A 379 2.24 -19.99 -16.92
N LEU A 380 2.40 -19.43 -15.71
CA LEU A 380 1.69 -18.22 -15.29
C LEU A 380 1.95 -17.05 -16.25
N PHE A 381 3.21 -16.76 -16.55
CA PHE A 381 3.56 -15.65 -17.45
C PHE A 381 3.08 -15.90 -18.88
N ASN A 382 3.25 -17.12 -19.39
CA ASN A 382 2.71 -17.51 -20.69
C ASN A 382 1.18 -17.32 -20.75
N THR A 383 0.45 -17.68 -19.69
CA THR A 383 -1.00 -17.50 -19.63
C THR A 383 -1.38 -16.03 -19.58
N LEU A 384 -0.80 -15.26 -18.66
CA LEU A 384 -1.07 -13.83 -18.49
C LEU A 384 -0.84 -13.04 -19.79
N PHE A 385 0.30 -13.27 -20.47
CA PHE A 385 0.67 -12.56 -21.69
C PHE A 385 -0.02 -13.10 -22.96
N LYS A 386 -0.83 -14.16 -22.85
CA LYS A 386 -1.74 -14.62 -23.93
C LYS A 386 -3.12 -13.96 -23.84
N ILE A 387 -3.51 -13.46 -22.67
CA ILE A 387 -4.79 -12.77 -22.49
C ILE A 387 -4.77 -11.41 -23.19
N ARG A 388 -5.85 -11.10 -23.90
CA ARG A 388 -6.03 -9.82 -24.61
C ARG A 388 -7.01 -8.93 -23.86
N PHE A 389 -6.54 -7.73 -23.52
CA PHE A 389 -7.28 -6.71 -22.80
C PHE A 389 -7.57 -5.51 -23.73
N PRO A 390 -8.64 -5.53 -24.55
CA PRO A 390 -8.88 -4.52 -25.58
C PRO A 390 -9.10 -3.09 -25.06
N CYS A 391 -9.41 -2.95 -23.77
CA CYS A 391 -9.68 -1.69 -23.09
C CYS A 391 -8.52 -1.22 -22.20
N LEU A 392 -7.43 -1.99 -22.10
CA LEU A 392 -6.33 -1.73 -21.18
C LEU A 392 -5.63 -0.41 -21.49
N ARG A 393 -5.54 0.44 -20.47
CA ARG A 393 -4.83 1.73 -20.47
C ARG A 393 -3.71 1.75 -19.44
N ALA A 394 -3.82 0.98 -18.37
CA ALA A 394 -2.85 0.93 -17.30
C ALA A 394 -2.43 -0.52 -17.02
N PHE A 395 -1.14 -0.78 -17.12
CA PHE A 395 -0.56 -2.07 -16.76
C PHE A 395 0.58 -1.86 -15.79
N GLN A 396 0.42 -2.40 -14.58
CA GLN A 396 1.44 -2.38 -13.56
C GLN A 396 1.77 -3.81 -13.14
N PHE A 397 3.05 -4.17 -13.26
CA PHE A 397 3.62 -5.35 -12.64
C PHE A 397 4.89 -4.91 -11.90
N ARG A 398 4.83 -4.92 -10.57
CA ARG A 398 5.90 -4.45 -9.69
C ARG A 398 6.40 -5.54 -8.77
N ASN A 399 7.72 -5.73 -8.75
CA ASN A 399 8.37 -6.91 -8.20
C ASN A 399 9.76 -6.54 -7.67
N ALA A 400 9.94 -6.30 -6.36
CA ALA A 400 11.23 -5.79 -5.89
C ALA A 400 11.52 -5.73 -4.38
N VAL A 401 10.62 -6.12 -3.47
CA VAL A 401 10.88 -5.88 -2.02
C VAL A 401 11.36 -7.13 -1.28
N VAL A 402 10.90 -8.30 -1.71
CA VAL A 402 11.23 -9.59 -1.11
C VAL A 402 11.48 -10.62 -2.23
N PRO A 403 12.32 -11.64 -2.04
CA PRO A 403 12.64 -12.64 -3.07
C PRO A 403 11.41 -13.32 -3.70
N GLU A 404 10.36 -13.51 -2.90
CA GLU A 404 9.08 -14.13 -3.28
C GLU A 404 8.30 -13.34 -4.34
N ALA A 405 8.59 -12.05 -4.46
CA ALA A 405 7.98 -11.12 -5.38
C ALA A 405 8.92 -10.74 -6.55
N GLU A 406 10.07 -11.37 -6.74
CA GLU A 406 11.00 -11.01 -7.83
C GLU A 406 10.54 -11.57 -9.19
N LEU A 407 10.59 -10.77 -10.28
CA LEU A 407 10.28 -11.25 -11.64
C LEU A 407 11.13 -12.48 -12.04
N PRO A 408 10.59 -13.39 -12.88
CA PRO A 408 11.39 -14.47 -13.47
C PRO A 408 12.62 -13.90 -14.21
N GLN A 409 13.76 -14.61 -14.15
CA GLN A 409 15.02 -14.10 -14.71
C GLN A 409 14.99 -13.92 -16.24
N ASP A 410 14.19 -14.70 -16.97
CA ASP A 410 14.14 -14.70 -18.43
C ASP A 410 12.95 -13.96 -19.04
N VAL A 411 12.27 -13.12 -18.25
CA VAL A 411 11.15 -12.29 -18.73
C VAL A 411 11.61 -10.84 -18.90
N TYR A 412 11.64 -10.39 -20.15
CA TYR A 412 12.04 -9.05 -20.54
C TYR A 412 10.94 -8.38 -21.36
N LEU A 413 10.61 -7.13 -21.05
CA LEU A 413 9.47 -6.44 -21.65
C LEU A 413 9.69 -6.08 -23.14
N LEU A 414 10.92 -5.72 -23.50
CA LEU A 414 11.31 -5.21 -24.82
C LEU A 414 12.55 -5.92 -25.39
N ASP A 415 12.71 -7.21 -25.11
CA ASP A 415 13.84 -8.04 -25.56
C ASP A 415 13.39 -9.51 -25.66
N THR A 416 14.30 -10.39 -26.09
CA THR A 416 14.04 -11.83 -26.20
C THR A 416 13.80 -12.45 -24.80
N CYS A 417 12.71 -13.20 -24.65
CA CYS A 417 12.41 -13.99 -23.45
C CYS A 417 12.89 -15.44 -23.57
N GLY A 418 13.00 -16.14 -22.43
CA GLY A 418 13.14 -17.60 -22.40
C GLY A 418 14.44 -18.18 -22.98
N VAL A 419 15.56 -17.47 -22.81
CA VAL A 419 16.85 -17.86 -23.41
C VAL A 419 17.53 -19.01 -22.65
N SER A 420 17.18 -19.21 -21.37
CA SER A 420 17.76 -20.28 -20.57
C SER A 420 17.37 -21.67 -21.11
N PRO A 421 18.30 -22.65 -21.08
CA PRO A 421 18.00 -24.03 -21.48
C PRO A 421 16.83 -24.61 -20.69
N GLY A 422 15.79 -25.07 -21.40
CA GLY A 422 14.59 -25.66 -20.78
C GLY A 422 13.44 -24.69 -20.51
N SER A 423 13.61 -23.39 -20.81
CA SER A 423 12.51 -22.43 -20.73
C SER A 423 11.41 -22.74 -21.75
N THR A 424 10.17 -22.57 -21.31
CA THR A 424 8.92 -22.72 -22.08
C THR A 424 8.33 -21.40 -22.55
N LEU A 425 8.98 -20.27 -22.24
CA LEU A 425 8.54 -18.94 -22.65
C LEU A 425 8.75 -18.71 -24.15
N GLU A 426 7.77 -18.09 -24.81
CA GLU A 426 7.89 -17.67 -26.20
C GLU A 426 8.90 -16.51 -26.33
N PRO A 427 9.82 -16.51 -27.32
CA PRO A 427 10.89 -15.51 -27.43
C PRO A 427 10.42 -14.05 -27.50
N ASP A 428 9.27 -13.79 -28.13
CA ASP A 428 8.72 -12.44 -28.31
C ASP A 428 7.47 -12.17 -27.45
N LEU A 429 7.22 -13.01 -26.43
CA LEU A 429 6.00 -13.01 -25.58
C LEU A 429 5.55 -11.59 -25.17
N CYS A 430 6.44 -10.83 -24.54
CA CYS A 430 6.10 -9.50 -24.01
C CYS A 430 5.91 -8.45 -25.13
N VAL A 431 6.73 -8.52 -26.19
CA VAL A 431 6.66 -7.59 -27.32
C VAL A 431 5.36 -7.80 -28.09
N ALA A 432 5.02 -9.05 -28.39
CA ALA A 432 3.76 -9.41 -29.03
C ALA A 432 2.54 -8.94 -28.21
N TRP A 433 2.61 -9.06 -26.88
CA TRP A 433 1.57 -8.55 -26.01
C TRP A 433 1.45 -7.01 -26.10
N LEU A 434 2.55 -6.26 -26.04
CA LEU A 434 2.51 -4.80 -26.15
C LEU A 434 1.93 -4.31 -27.48
N GLU A 435 2.22 -5.02 -28.58
CA GLU A 435 1.64 -4.72 -29.89
C GLU A 435 0.11 -4.82 -29.89
N MET A 436 -0.44 -5.80 -29.14
CA MET A 436 -1.87 -6.04 -29.00
C MET A 436 -2.60 -5.06 -28.06
N HIS A 437 -1.86 -4.24 -27.29
CA HIS A 437 -2.42 -3.32 -26.29
C HIS A 437 -2.11 -1.85 -26.64
N PRO A 438 -2.65 -1.34 -27.77
CA PRO A 438 -2.28 -0.05 -28.34
C PRO A 438 -2.71 1.17 -27.52
N LYS A 439 -3.65 0.98 -26.57
CA LYS A 439 -4.25 2.05 -25.75
C LYS A 439 -3.49 2.29 -24.45
N LEU A 440 -2.37 1.60 -24.22
CA LEU A 440 -1.58 1.74 -23.01
C LEU A 440 -1.04 3.18 -22.86
N ARG A 441 -1.32 3.76 -21.70
CA ARG A 441 -0.88 5.11 -21.28
C ARG A 441 -0.10 5.08 -19.98
N CYS A 442 -0.23 4.01 -19.20
CA CYS A 442 0.47 3.87 -17.93
C CYS A 442 1.16 2.52 -17.87
N LEU A 443 2.47 2.53 -17.62
CA LEU A 443 3.31 1.34 -17.56
C LEU A 443 4.12 1.31 -16.25
N ALA A 444 4.04 0.19 -15.53
CA ALA A 444 4.95 -0.07 -14.42
C ALA A 444 5.64 -1.42 -14.60
N TRP A 445 6.98 -1.39 -14.58
CA TRP A 445 7.83 -2.55 -14.83
C TRP A 445 9.23 -2.33 -14.23
N SER A 446 9.97 -3.41 -13.96
CA SER A 446 11.31 -3.34 -13.37
C SER A 446 12.35 -2.81 -14.36
N ALA A 447 13.20 -1.86 -13.95
CA ALA A 447 14.17 -1.18 -14.84
C ALA A 447 15.14 -2.18 -15.50
N ASP A 448 15.61 -3.15 -14.72
CA ASP A 448 16.53 -4.20 -15.14
C ASP A 448 15.85 -5.32 -15.97
N ARG A 449 14.53 -5.20 -16.18
CA ARG A 449 13.71 -6.17 -16.94
C ARG A 449 13.03 -5.57 -18.16
N PHE A 450 13.39 -4.35 -18.55
CA PHE A 450 13.03 -3.85 -19.89
C PHE A 450 13.82 -4.57 -20.98
N PHE A 451 15.14 -4.67 -20.79
CA PHE A 451 16.05 -5.23 -21.77
C PHE A 451 17.00 -6.27 -21.15
N ARG A 452 17.50 -7.19 -21.96
CA ARG A 452 18.62 -8.06 -21.57
C ARG A 452 19.90 -7.24 -21.43
N HIS A 453 20.83 -7.72 -20.64
CA HIS A 453 22.12 -7.05 -20.47
C HIS A 453 22.93 -6.99 -21.78
N ARG A 454 22.74 -7.96 -22.68
CA ARG A 454 23.33 -7.99 -24.03
C ARG A 454 22.26 -7.80 -25.09
N LYS A 455 22.59 -7.02 -26.12
CA LYS A 455 21.74 -6.82 -27.29
C LYS A 455 21.91 -7.97 -28.28
N GLU A 456 21.12 -9.01 -28.09
CA GLU A 456 21.15 -10.24 -28.89
C GLU A 456 19.81 -10.50 -29.62
N THR A 457 18.93 -9.49 -29.68
CA THR A 457 17.67 -9.55 -30.41
C THR A 457 17.89 -9.77 -31.90
N THR A 458 17.07 -10.59 -32.54
CA THR A 458 17.07 -10.72 -34.00
C THR A 458 16.70 -9.38 -34.67
N PRO A 459 17.15 -9.11 -35.90
CA PRO A 459 16.80 -7.88 -36.62
C PRO A 459 15.29 -7.67 -36.74
N GLU A 460 14.52 -8.75 -36.91
CA GLU A 460 13.05 -8.72 -37.00
C GLU A 460 12.41 -8.29 -35.68
N LEU A 461 12.86 -8.86 -34.55
CA LEU A 461 12.35 -8.50 -33.23
C LEU A 461 12.73 -7.07 -32.87
N GLN A 462 13.97 -6.65 -33.17
CA GLN A 462 14.44 -5.29 -32.93
C GLN A 462 13.56 -4.26 -33.66
N SER A 463 13.19 -4.51 -34.92
CA SER A 463 12.29 -3.62 -35.67
C SER A 463 10.92 -3.46 -35.01
N ARG A 464 10.38 -4.53 -34.41
CA ARG A 464 9.11 -4.51 -33.66
C ARG A 464 9.25 -3.74 -32.35
N VAL A 465 10.33 -3.98 -31.60
CA VAL A 465 10.67 -3.24 -30.38
C VAL A 465 10.75 -1.74 -30.66
N ASP A 466 11.45 -1.32 -31.71
CA ASP A 466 11.55 0.10 -32.07
C ASP A 466 10.19 0.75 -32.36
N LYS A 467 9.28 0.03 -33.03
CA LYS A 467 7.90 0.49 -33.27
C LYS A 467 7.11 0.63 -31.97
N VAL A 468 7.22 -0.35 -31.06
CA VAL A 468 6.58 -0.31 -29.74
C VAL A 468 7.09 0.88 -28.92
N ILE A 469 8.41 1.09 -28.84
CA ILE A 469 9.00 2.21 -28.12
C ILE A 469 8.57 3.55 -28.73
N SER A 470 8.60 3.69 -30.06
CA SER A 470 8.16 4.92 -30.75
C SER A 470 6.68 5.25 -30.47
N LYS A 471 5.85 4.23 -30.32
CA LYS A 471 4.44 4.41 -29.97
C LYS A 471 4.27 4.83 -28.52
N LEU A 472 4.89 4.09 -27.59
CA LEU A 472 4.85 4.41 -26.17
C LEU A 472 5.41 5.81 -25.90
N GLY A 473 6.48 6.21 -26.60
CA GLY A 473 7.06 7.55 -26.45
C GLY A 473 6.07 8.69 -26.74
N ARG A 474 5.08 8.44 -27.60
CA ARG A 474 4.01 9.39 -27.96
C ARG A 474 2.72 9.20 -27.17
N SER A 475 2.56 8.14 -26.39
CA SER A 475 1.29 7.80 -25.72
C SER A 475 1.37 7.65 -24.21
N LEU A 476 2.55 7.35 -23.66
CA LEU A 476 2.76 7.05 -22.24
C LEU A 476 2.74 8.35 -21.42
N GLU A 477 1.89 8.37 -20.38
CA GLU A 477 1.62 9.51 -19.50
C GLU A 477 2.12 9.26 -18.06
N ASP A 478 2.10 8.01 -17.58
CA ASP A 478 2.61 7.60 -16.25
C ASP A 478 3.57 6.40 -16.39
N LEU A 479 4.79 6.55 -15.88
CA LEU A 479 5.82 5.51 -15.88
C LEU A 479 6.26 5.29 -14.45
N ARG A 480 6.20 4.04 -14.00
CA ARG A 480 6.76 3.63 -12.72
C ARG A 480 7.79 2.56 -12.92
N VAL A 481 8.93 2.73 -12.29
CA VAL A 481 10.06 1.83 -12.46
C VAL A 481 10.64 1.52 -11.10
N ASP A 482 10.85 0.24 -10.84
CA ASP A 482 11.53 -0.25 -9.65
C ASP A 482 12.64 -1.23 -9.99
N THR A 483 13.45 -1.57 -8.99
CA THR A 483 14.41 -2.67 -9.04
C THR A 483 14.52 -3.29 -7.66
N VAL A 484 14.95 -4.55 -7.60
CA VAL A 484 15.19 -5.27 -6.34
C VAL A 484 16.17 -4.49 -5.44
N TYR A 485 15.92 -4.46 -4.13
CA TYR A 485 16.86 -3.90 -3.15
C TYR A 485 18.09 -4.81 -2.95
N SER A 486 19.25 -4.21 -2.66
CA SER A 486 20.32 -4.93 -1.97
C SER A 486 19.93 -5.14 -0.49
N ARG A 487 20.62 -6.01 0.25
CA ARG A 487 20.34 -6.20 1.69
C ARG A 487 20.40 -4.90 2.50
N SER A 488 21.22 -3.94 2.05
CA SER A 488 21.48 -2.64 2.70
C SER A 488 20.85 -1.41 2.01
N GLY A 489 19.95 -1.63 1.05
CA GLY A 489 19.22 -0.57 0.34
C GLY A 489 19.47 -0.52 -1.17
N GLU A 490 19.77 0.65 -1.73
CA GLU A 490 20.17 0.79 -3.13
C GLU A 490 21.55 0.16 -3.39
N PHE A 491 21.78 -0.29 -4.63
CA PHE A 491 23.13 -0.68 -5.04
C PHE A 491 24.02 0.56 -5.13
N LYS A 492 25.25 0.46 -4.61
CA LYS A 492 26.28 1.45 -4.93
C LYS A 492 26.69 1.32 -6.39
N THR A 493 26.94 2.46 -7.01
CA THR A 493 27.35 2.50 -8.42
C THR A 493 28.67 1.76 -8.61
N ASP A 494 28.71 0.83 -9.56
CA ASP A 494 29.92 0.12 -10.02
C ASP A 494 30.74 -0.71 -9.01
N ASN A 495 30.28 -0.89 -7.76
CA ASN A 495 31.05 -1.58 -6.71
C ASN A 495 30.86 -3.11 -6.62
N SER A 496 29.90 -3.69 -7.36
CA SER A 496 29.71 -5.14 -7.37
C SER A 496 30.44 -5.77 -8.55
N ASP A 497 31.34 -6.71 -8.24
CA ASP A 497 32.00 -7.62 -9.19
C ASP A 497 31.14 -8.88 -9.48
N ASP A 498 29.98 -9.01 -8.84
CA ASP A 498 29.07 -10.13 -9.09
C ASP A 498 28.52 -10.05 -10.53
N PRO A 499 28.64 -11.13 -11.34
CA PRO A 499 28.18 -11.14 -12.72
C PRO A 499 26.68 -10.84 -12.90
N LEU A 500 25.82 -11.26 -11.97
CA LEU A 500 24.39 -10.97 -12.03
C LEU A 500 24.12 -9.49 -11.78
N ASP A 501 24.82 -8.88 -10.83
CA ASP A 501 24.70 -7.44 -10.56
C ASP A 501 25.22 -6.61 -11.73
N ALA A 502 26.33 -7.02 -12.36
CA ALA A 502 26.84 -6.38 -13.57
C ALA A 502 25.84 -6.48 -14.73
N ALA A 503 25.20 -7.65 -14.91
CA ALA A 503 24.16 -7.84 -15.91
C ALA A 503 22.94 -6.95 -15.65
N ARG A 504 22.43 -6.92 -14.39
CA ARG A 504 21.32 -6.06 -13.99
C ARG A 504 21.64 -4.59 -14.24
N ARG A 505 22.85 -4.14 -13.87
CA ARG A 505 23.34 -2.77 -14.13
C ARG A 505 23.26 -2.43 -15.61
N GLN A 506 23.81 -3.30 -16.47
CA GLN A 506 23.76 -3.08 -17.91
C GLN A 506 22.33 -3.02 -18.45
N SER A 507 21.43 -3.89 -17.97
CA SER A 507 20.01 -3.84 -18.33
C SER A 507 19.34 -2.51 -17.96
N ARG A 508 19.62 -1.95 -16.76
CA ARG A 508 19.09 -0.65 -16.35
C ARG A 508 19.65 0.51 -17.17
N ARG A 509 20.95 0.49 -17.47
CA ARG A 509 21.59 1.48 -18.36
C ARG A 509 20.96 1.46 -19.76
N ARG A 510 20.62 0.28 -20.28
CA ARG A 510 19.84 0.15 -21.53
C ARG A 510 18.42 0.69 -21.39
N PHE A 511 17.75 0.51 -20.27
CA PHE A 511 16.45 1.14 -20.02
C PHE A 511 16.53 2.67 -20.15
N VAL A 512 17.54 3.30 -19.54
CA VAL A 512 17.74 4.75 -19.60
C VAL A 512 18.00 5.21 -21.05
N SER A 513 18.96 4.58 -21.74
CA SER A 513 19.41 5.04 -23.06
C SER A 513 18.53 4.63 -24.24
N GLU A 514 17.88 3.46 -24.18
CA GLU A 514 17.07 2.92 -25.28
C GLU A 514 15.57 3.19 -25.13
N PHE A 515 15.05 3.27 -23.89
CA PHE A 515 13.63 3.50 -23.62
C PHE A 515 13.32 4.90 -23.11
N ALA A 516 13.86 5.29 -21.94
CA ALA A 516 13.53 6.57 -21.30
C ALA A 516 13.88 7.77 -22.21
N ALA A 517 15.03 7.71 -22.88
CA ALA A 517 15.49 8.74 -23.81
C ALA A 517 14.56 9.01 -25.01
N ARG A 518 13.59 8.12 -25.27
CA ARG A 518 12.63 8.24 -26.39
C ARG A 518 11.23 8.68 -25.95
N MET A 519 11.01 8.92 -24.66
CA MET A 519 9.70 9.37 -24.16
C MET A 519 9.51 10.87 -24.37
N GLN A 520 8.35 11.26 -24.91
CA GLN A 520 8.02 12.65 -25.25
C GLN A 520 6.74 13.15 -24.58
N LYS A 521 5.86 12.24 -24.13
CA LYS A 521 4.56 12.59 -23.52
C LYS A 521 4.50 12.34 -22.02
N LEU A 522 5.59 11.89 -21.39
CA LEU A 522 5.53 11.47 -20.00
C LEU A 522 5.27 12.66 -19.08
N GLU A 523 4.26 12.55 -18.20
CA GLU A 523 3.89 13.61 -17.25
C GLU A 523 4.17 13.20 -15.79
N SER A 524 4.11 11.90 -15.49
CA SER A 524 4.32 11.34 -14.16
C SER A 524 5.41 10.28 -14.21
N LEU A 525 6.46 10.48 -13.42
CA LEU A 525 7.54 9.52 -13.23
C LEU A 525 7.61 9.09 -11.78
N LYS A 526 7.68 7.78 -11.55
CA LYS A 526 8.04 7.20 -10.26
C LYS A 526 9.25 6.28 -10.39
N LEU A 527 10.31 6.58 -9.66
CA LEU A 527 11.51 5.75 -9.54
C LEU A 527 11.63 5.25 -8.10
N GLU A 528 11.68 3.95 -7.90
CA GLU A 528 11.74 3.37 -6.55
C GLU A 528 12.57 2.08 -6.49
N GLY A 529 12.64 1.45 -5.32
CA GLY A 529 13.43 0.24 -5.14
C GLY A 529 14.94 0.53 -5.10
N GLY A 530 15.73 -0.48 -5.44
CA GLY A 530 17.19 -0.44 -5.37
C GLY A 530 17.89 0.33 -6.50
N ILE A 531 17.21 1.21 -7.23
CA ILE A 531 17.81 1.94 -8.37
C ILE A 531 18.89 2.89 -7.83
N PRO A 532 20.15 2.77 -8.31
CA PRO A 532 21.23 3.69 -7.93
C PRO A 532 20.91 5.15 -8.23
N ARG A 533 21.52 6.07 -7.47
CA ARG A 533 21.23 7.50 -7.58
C ARG A 533 21.69 8.11 -8.92
N ASP A 534 22.83 7.70 -9.43
CA ASP A 534 23.32 8.13 -10.75
C ASP A 534 22.35 7.70 -11.86
N GLU A 535 21.86 6.47 -11.83
CA GLU A 535 20.86 5.98 -12.78
C GLU A 535 19.52 6.72 -12.65
N LYS A 536 19.09 7.11 -11.43
CA LYS A 536 17.92 7.99 -11.22
C LYS A 536 18.14 9.36 -11.87
N ARG A 537 19.32 9.96 -11.71
CA ARG A 537 19.71 11.24 -12.34
C ARG A 537 19.69 11.13 -13.87
N GLU A 538 20.33 10.11 -14.43
CA GLU A 538 20.39 9.91 -15.88
C GLU A 538 19.01 9.60 -16.48
N ALA A 539 18.11 8.94 -15.74
CA ALA A 539 16.72 8.78 -16.17
C ALA A 539 15.99 10.14 -16.30
N ILE A 540 16.24 11.10 -15.41
CA ILE A 540 15.68 12.46 -15.51
C ILE A 540 16.22 13.20 -16.73
N ARG A 541 17.53 13.13 -16.98
CA ARG A 541 18.17 13.73 -18.18
C ARG A 541 17.64 13.10 -19.47
N ALA A 542 17.51 11.77 -19.49
CA ALA A 542 16.96 11.04 -20.63
C ALA A 542 15.55 11.54 -20.99
N LEU A 543 14.74 11.87 -19.99
CA LEU A 543 13.37 12.36 -20.14
C LEU A 543 13.25 13.85 -20.50
N ARG A 544 14.32 14.53 -20.91
CA ARG A 544 14.32 15.97 -21.28
C ARG A 544 13.24 16.41 -22.28
N GLN A 545 12.74 15.48 -23.13
CA GLN A 545 11.69 15.78 -24.11
C GLN A 545 10.27 15.64 -23.53
N SER A 546 10.13 15.13 -22.31
CA SER A 546 8.84 14.88 -21.66
C SER A 546 8.44 16.02 -20.72
N PRO A 547 7.17 16.45 -20.72
CA PRO A 547 6.67 17.52 -19.86
C PRO A 547 6.37 17.01 -18.44
N LEU A 548 7.41 16.64 -17.68
CA LEU A 548 7.24 16.06 -16.36
C LEU A 548 6.54 17.05 -15.40
N GLN A 549 5.37 16.68 -14.90
CA GLN A 549 4.61 17.44 -13.90
C GLN A 549 4.78 16.87 -12.50
N LYS A 550 5.01 15.56 -12.41
CA LYS A 550 5.13 14.83 -11.15
C LYS A 550 6.35 13.92 -11.18
N VAL A 551 7.23 14.08 -10.20
CA VAL A 551 8.38 13.20 -10.00
C VAL A 551 8.36 12.64 -8.58
N VAL A 552 8.34 11.31 -8.49
CA VAL A 552 8.36 10.58 -7.22
C VAL A 552 9.61 9.71 -7.19
N MET A 553 10.48 9.92 -6.21
CA MET A 553 11.63 9.07 -5.95
C MET A 553 11.53 8.49 -4.54
N ILE A 554 11.66 7.18 -4.46
CA ILE A 554 11.60 6.44 -3.19
C ILE A 554 12.83 5.55 -3.08
N GLY A 555 13.40 5.52 -1.89
CA GLY A 555 14.62 4.81 -1.58
C GLY A 555 14.75 4.51 -0.09
N VAL A 556 15.76 3.71 0.25
CA VAL A 556 16.25 3.61 1.64
C VAL A 556 17.09 4.86 1.92
N ASN A 557 18.01 5.17 1.00
CA ASN A 557 18.76 6.41 0.99
C ASN A 557 17.95 7.56 0.41
N CYS A 558 18.20 8.77 0.91
CA CYS A 558 17.56 10.00 0.46
C CYS A 558 17.88 10.24 -1.04
N PRO A 559 16.86 10.29 -1.92
CA PRO A 559 17.10 10.50 -3.35
C PRO A 559 17.73 11.86 -3.68
N LEU A 560 17.57 12.86 -2.81
CA LEU A 560 18.14 14.21 -2.99
C LEU A 560 19.67 14.22 -2.93
N GLY A 561 20.25 13.23 -2.27
CA GLY A 561 21.68 13.13 -1.98
C GLY A 561 21.93 12.94 -0.47
N ASN A 562 23.20 12.75 -0.12
CA ASN A 562 23.64 12.45 1.23
C ASN A 562 24.09 13.71 1.97
N THR A 563 23.22 14.25 2.83
CA THR A 563 23.54 15.44 3.63
C THR A 563 24.42 15.14 4.86
N TRP A 564 24.73 13.87 5.13
CA TRP A 564 25.42 13.43 6.35
C TRP A 564 26.92 13.22 6.16
N GLY A 565 27.43 13.42 4.94
CA GLY A 565 28.82 13.15 4.57
C GLY A 565 29.10 11.66 4.41
N PHE A 566 30.28 11.32 3.91
CA PHE A 566 30.67 9.92 3.65
C PHE A 566 30.51 9.06 4.89
N CYS A 567 29.74 7.96 4.78
CA CYS A 567 29.37 7.08 5.88
C CYS A 567 28.79 7.82 7.11
N GLY A 568 28.08 8.94 6.91
CA GLY A 568 27.47 9.70 7.99
C GLY A 568 28.43 10.49 8.89
N ARG A 569 29.71 10.63 8.49
CA ARG A 569 30.76 11.23 9.33
C ARG A 569 30.50 12.67 9.76
N ASP A 570 29.74 13.46 8.99
CA ASP A 570 29.47 14.87 9.32
C ASP A 570 28.46 15.01 10.48
N ILE A 571 27.77 13.94 10.86
CA ILE A 571 26.76 13.92 11.92
C ILE A 571 27.10 12.94 13.06
N GLY A 572 28.32 12.38 13.07
CA GLY A 572 28.75 11.37 14.04
C GLY A 572 28.67 11.79 15.52
N SER A 573 28.53 13.08 15.82
CA SER A 573 28.26 13.60 17.18
C SER A 573 26.83 13.41 17.66
N LEU A 574 25.89 13.05 16.77
CA LEU A 574 24.48 12.82 17.09
C LEU A 574 24.21 11.41 17.63
N GLY A 575 25.26 10.66 17.98
CA GLY A 575 25.12 9.31 18.55
C GLY A 575 24.41 8.33 17.63
N ILE A 576 24.44 8.58 16.32
CA ILE A 576 23.96 7.66 15.29
C ILE A 576 25.00 6.53 15.20
N ASN A 577 25.06 5.73 16.26
CA ASN A 577 25.92 4.57 16.45
C ASN A 577 25.12 3.36 15.99
N GLU A 578 25.00 3.20 14.68
CA GLU A 578 24.75 1.89 14.11
C GLU A 578 26.13 1.24 13.87
N ASP A 579 26.25 -0.08 14.10
CA ASP A 579 27.54 -0.75 14.20
C ASP A 579 28.37 -0.50 12.92
N PRO A 580 29.55 0.16 13.02
CA PRO A 580 30.40 0.39 11.86
C PRO A 580 30.95 -0.90 11.24
N ASN A 581 30.80 -2.05 11.92
CA ASN A 581 31.08 -3.38 11.40
C ASN A 581 29.84 -4.08 10.81
N ASP A 582 28.65 -3.49 10.93
CA ASP A 582 27.46 -3.97 10.24
C ASP A 582 27.41 -3.34 8.82
N PRO A 583 27.73 -4.11 7.77
CA PRO A 583 27.65 -3.62 6.39
C PRO A 583 26.23 -3.21 5.97
N ASP A 584 25.19 -3.51 6.77
CA ASP A 584 23.80 -3.19 6.49
C ASP A 584 23.35 -1.80 6.99
N ASP A 585 24.15 -1.10 7.81
CA ASP A 585 23.70 0.11 8.53
C ASP A 585 24.10 1.47 7.93
N PHE A 586 25.39 1.77 7.72
CA PHE A 586 25.80 3.01 7.00
C PHE A 586 26.78 2.78 5.85
N GLY A 587 27.14 1.52 5.59
CA GLY A 587 28.03 1.14 4.52
C GLY A 587 27.54 1.57 3.13
N SER A 588 26.30 2.05 2.95
CA SER A 588 25.71 2.46 1.67
C SER A 588 25.77 3.97 1.35
N LEU A 589 26.08 4.87 2.30
CA LEU A 589 26.10 6.32 2.05
C LEU A 589 27.37 6.78 1.30
N GLU A 590 27.24 7.14 0.03
CA GLU A 590 28.36 7.65 -0.79
C GLU A 590 28.68 9.12 -0.46
N GLU A 591 29.93 9.54 -0.69
CA GLU A 591 30.40 10.92 -0.46
C GLU A 591 29.79 11.88 -1.48
N GLU A 592 29.45 13.10 -1.07
CA GLU A 592 29.04 14.14 -2.00
C GLU A 592 30.22 15.06 -2.34
N ASP A 593 30.30 15.55 -3.58
CA ASP A 593 31.26 16.61 -3.92
C ASP A 593 30.78 17.95 -3.35
N LYS A 594 31.35 18.32 -2.21
CA LYS A 594 30.99 19.53 -1.48
C LYS A 594 31.26 20.79 -2.29
N ASP A 595 32.39 20.87 -2.99
CA ASP A 595 32.80 22.07 -3.71
C ASP A 595 31.87 22.32 -4.90
N GLU A 596 31.54 21.27 -5.65
CA GLU A 596 30.63 21.36 -6.78
C GLU A 596 29.20 21.65 -6.34
N ILE A 597 28.72 21.03 -5.25
CA ILE A 597 27.39 21.33 -4.69
C ILE A 597 27.31 22.78 -4.21
N ILE A 598 28.34 23.30 -3.54
CA ILE A 598 28.38 24.71 -3.10
C ILE A 598 28.36 25.64 -4.33
N ARG A 599 29.19 25.34 -5.34
CA ARG A 599 29.24 26.11 -6.58
C ARG A 599 27.86 26.14 -7.25
N LEU A 600 27.23 24.98 -7.43
CA LEU A 600 25.93 24.85 -8.10
C LEU A 600 24.76 25.36 -7.27
N GLY A 601 24.84 25.29 -5.93
CA GLY A 601 23.83 25.88 -5.05
C GLY A 601 23.89 27.40 -4.99
N THR A 602 25.00 28.00 -5.43
CA THR A 602 25.17 29.46 -5.53
C THR A 602 24.98 29.98 -6.96
N THR A 603 25.10 29.13 -7.98
CA THR A 603 24.71 29.44 -9.36
C THR A 603 23.27 29.02 -9.63
N GLY A 604 22.59 29.69 -10.56
CA GLY A 604 21.27 29.23 -11.02
C GLY A 604 21.37 27.92 -11.82
N PRO A 605 20.24 27.24 -12.08
CA PRO A 605 20.20 26.02 -12.89
C PRO A 605 20.78 26.24 -14.29
N ASP A 606 21.42 25.22 -14.83
CA ASP A 606 21.96 25.25 -16.19
C ASP A 606 20.84 25.34 -17.23
N THR A 607 21.08 26.14 -18.27
CA THR A 607 20.19 26.20 -19.43
C THR A 607 20.49 25.04 -20.38
N VAL A 608 19.53 24.11 -20.52
CA VAL A 608 19.62 22.97 -21.43
C VAL A 608 19.22 23.40 -22.85
N ASP A 609 20.04 23.07 -23.87
CA ASP A 609 19.69 23.33 -25.26
C ASP A 609 18.61 22.33 -25.73
N SER A 610 17.55 22.85 -26.32
CA SER A 610 16.52 22.07 -27.02
C SER A 610 17.04 21.08 -28.06
N ASN A 611 18.23 21.32 -28.63
CA ASN A 611 18.87 20.45 -29.62
C ASN A 611 19.87 19.45 -29.03
N GLU A 612 20.07 19.44 -27.71
CA GLU A 612 21.01 18.55 -27.07
C GLU A 612 20.64 17.07 -27.32
N VAL A 613 21.60 16.29 -27.79
CA VAL A 613 21.50 14.83 -27.89
C VAL A 613 21.86 14.24 -26.53
N PHE A 614 20.97 13.45 -25.96
CA PHE A 614 21.24 12.80 -24.68
C PHE A 614 22.33 11.75 -24.82
N GLU A 615 23.39 11.93 -24.05
CA GLU A 615 24.43 10.95 -23.78
C GLU A 615 24.48 10.72 -22.27
N ALA A 616 24.44 9.45 -21.86
CA ALA A 616 24.37 9.08 -20.45
C ALA A 616 25.75 9.12 -19.81
N GLU A 617 25.83 9.70 -18.62
CA GLU A 617 27.07 9.79 -17.83
C GLU A 617 26.85 9.08 -16.48
N TYR A 618 27.34 7.84 -16.41
CA TYR A 618 27.22 6.99 -15.22
C TYR A 618 28.44 7.12 -14.31
N GLY A 619 28.27 6.67 -13.07
CA GLY A 619 29.31 6.75 -12.06
C GLY A 619 29.08 7.89 -11.08
N TRP A 620 30.03 8.00 -10.16
CA TRP A 620 30.03 8.97 -9.07
C TRP A 620 31.18 10.00 -9.19
N PRO A 621 31.31 10.75 -10.30
CA PRO A 621 32.20 11.90 -10.34
C PRO A 621 31.60 13.08 -9.54
N PRO A 622 32.37 14.17 -9.32
CA PRO A 622 31.83 15.49 -9.01
C PRO A 622 30.60 15.75 -9.88
N SER A 623 29.40 15.70 -9.31
CA SER A 623 28.18 15.78 -10.10
C SER A 623 27.14 16.60 -9.37
N GLN A 624 26.26 17.16 -10.18
CA GLN A 624 25.25 18.08 -9.72
C GLN A 624 24.29 17.37 -8.75
N PRO A 625 23.82 18.04 -7.68
CA PRO A 625 22.80 17.46 -6.83
C PRO A 625 21.53 17.21 -7.66
N LEU A 626 20.76 16.18 -7.31
CA LEU A 626 19.60 15.75 -8.09
C LEU A 626 18.58 16.89 -8.32
N THR A 627 18.39 17.74 -7.31
CA THR A 627 17.51 18.92 -7.38
C THR A 627 17.94 19.91 -8.45
N HIS A 628 19.25 20.07 -8.66
CA HIS A 628 19.80 20.93 -9.71
C HIS A 628 19.50 20.34 -11.08
N THR A 629 19.77 19.04 -11.29
CA THR A 629 19.39 18.37 -12.55
C THR A 629 17.89 18.46 -12.84
N LEU A 630 17.03 18.26 -11.83
CA LEU A 630 15.59 18.43 -12.00
C LEU A 630 15.22 19.86 -12.38
N ALA A 631 15.86 20.85 -11.75
CA ALA A 631 15.58 22.25 -12.02
C ALA A 631 16.01 22.65 -13.44
N SER A 632 17.22 22.26 -13.87
CA SER A 632 17.77 22.57 -15.19
C SER A 632 16.90 22.03 -16.33
N TYR A 633 16.29 20.86 -16.15
CA TYR A 633 15.54 20.19 -17.22
C TYR A 633 14.02 20.36 -17.13
N HIS A 634 13.43 20.47 -15.93
CA HIS A 634 11.98 20.28 -15.71
C HIS A 634 11.33 21.30 -14.76
N ALA A 635 12.04 22.34 -14.31
CA ALA A 635 11.50 23.31 -13.35
C ALA A 635 10.19 23.98 -13.78
N ASN A 636 10.04 24.21 -15.09
CA ASN A 636 8.91 24.91 -15.68
C ASN A 636 7.61 24.09 -15.69
N THR A 637 7.66 22.75 -15.68
CA THR A 637 6.48 21.89 -15.77
C THR A 637 6.09 21.24 -14.45
N ILE A 638 7.05 21.09 -13.53
CA ILE A 638 6.84 20.36 -12.28
C ILE A 638 5.86 21.09 -11.34
N THR A 639 4.90 20.33 -10.85
CA THR A 639 3.88 20.76 -9.86
C THR A 639 3.89 19.90 -8.59
N GLU A 640 4.46 18.69 -8.64
CA GLU A 640 4.57 17.79 -7.49
C GLU A 640 5.94 17.10 -7.48
N LEU A 641 6.63 17.21 -6.34
CA LEU A 641 7.88 16.52 -6.06
C LEU A 641 7.72 15.66 -4.81
N LYS A 642 8.19 14.41 -4.86
CA LYS A 642 8.23 13.51 -3.72
C LYS A 642 9.57 12.79 -3.61
N PHE A 643 10.27 12.98 -2.49
CA PHE A 643 11.56 12.36 -2.20
C PHE A 643 11.47 11.62 -0.87
N CYS A 644 11.40 10.29 -0.91
CA CYS A 644 11.33 9.47 0.29
C CYS A 644 12.57 8.60 0.42
N GLY A 645 13.22 8.67 1.58
CA GLY A 645 14.42 7.93 1.93
C GLY A 645 15.08 8.62 3.12
N TYR A 646 15.28 7.91 4.21
CA TYR A 646 15.64 8.51 5.50
C TYR A 646 17.15 8.61 5.70
N ARG A 647 17.92 7.64 5.21
CA ARG A 647 19.39 7.67 5.31
C ARG A 647 19.94 8.81 4.45
N GLY A 648 20.74 9.71 5.03
CA GLY A 648 21.26 10.90 4.34
C GLY A 648 20.28 12.07 4.22
N ALA A 649 19.05 11.97 4.74
CA ALA A 649 18.03 13.00 4.63
C ALA A 649 18.35 14.27 5.44
N PRO A 650 17.90 15.47 5.02
CA PRO A 650 18.15 16.69 5.79
C PRO A 650 17.68 16.59 7.25
N LEU A 651 18.52 17.05 8.18
CA LEU A 651 18.22 17.12 9.61
C LEU A 651 17.28 18.31 9.89
N LEU A 652 16.19 18.07 10.64
CA LEU A 652 15.22 19.14 10.96
C LEU A 652 15.82 20.23 11.89
N TRP A 653 16.44 19.81 13.00
CA TRP A 653 16.92 20.72 14.03
C TRP A 653 18.32 21.27 13.76
N ASN A 654 19.23 20.42 13.26
CA ASN A 654 20.64 20.75 13.05
C ASN A 654 21.07 20.46 11.61
N PRO A 655 20.53 21.15 10.59
CA PRO A 655 20.89 20.89 9.19
C PRO A 655 22.40 21.07 8.97
N THR A 656 23.01 20.15 8.24
CA THR A 656 24.42 20.26 7.86
C THR A 656 24.64 21.38 6.84
N PRO A 657 25.84 21.99 6.76
CA PRO A 657 26.10 23.09 5.83
C PRO A 657 25.85 22.76 4.36
N ILE A 658 26.00 21.50 3.94
CA ILE A 658 25.76 21.09 2.55
C ILE A 658 24.27 21.09 2.19
N ALA A 659 23.37 20.86 3.16
CA ALA A 659 21.94 20.72 2.92
C ALA A 659 21.32 21.97 2.28
N GLN A 660 21.78 23.17 2.65
CA GLN A 660 21.26 24.42 2.10
C GLN A 660 21.51 24.52 0.58
N TYR A 661 22.67 24.06 0.11
CA TYR A 661 23.05 24.12 -1.30
C TYR A 661 22.35 23.03 -2.11
N MET A 662 22.11 21.87 -1.50
CA MET A 662 21.33 20.80 -2.12
C MET A 662 19.85 21.16 -2.27
N LEU A 663 19.28 21.94 -1.35
CA LEU A 663 17.88 22.37 -1.40
C LEU A 663 17.68 23.64 -2.22
N ALA A 664 18.71 24.48 -2.40
CA ALA A 664 18.62 25.75 -3.12
C ALA A 664 17.93 25.70 -4.49
N PRO A 665 18.12 24.67 -5.35
CA PRO A 665 17.47 24.60 -6.65
C PRO A 665 15.93 24.53 -6.58
N LEU A 666 15.35 24.18 -5.42
CA LEU A 666 13.89 24.16 -5.23
C LEU A 666 13.22 25.54 -5.46
N ARG A 667 14.01 26.63 -5.40
CA ARG A 667 13.54 28.00 -5.64
C ARG A 667 13.09 28.27 -7.08
N HIS A 668 13.45 27.40 -8.02
CA HIS A 668 13.15 27.57 -9.44
C HIS A 668 11.84 26.89 -9.88
N PHE A 669 11.22 26.10 -9.01
CA PHE A 669 9.96 25.41 -9.33
C PHE A 669 8.75 26.32 -9.06
N HIS A 670 8.54 27.30 -9.92
CA HIS A 670 7.49 28.32 -9.75
C HIS A 670 6.05 27.75 -9.76
N ASN A 671 5.87 26.57 -10.35
CA ASN A 671 4.58 25.87 -10.46
C ASN A 671 4.36 24.83 -9.34
N LEU A 672 5.30 24.69 -8.41
CA LEU A 672 5.24 23.67 -7.35
C LEU A 672 4.05 23.91 -6.42
N ARG A 673 3.24 22.87 -6.24
CA ARG A 673 2.08 22.86 -5.33
C ARG A 673 2.26 21.90 -4.17
N HIS A 674 2.94 20.78 -4.42
CA HIS A 674 3.17 19.72 -3.45
C HIS A 674 4.64 19.34 -3.40
N LEU A 675 5.22 19.40 -2.20
CA LEU A 675 6.56 18.91 -1.92
C LEU A 675 6.47 17.91 -0.78
N ILE A 676 6.83 16.66 -1.04
CA ILE A 676 6.90 15.61 -0.01
C ILE A 676 8.35 15.22 0.15
N LEU A 677 8.88 15.28 1.37
CA LEU A 677 10.25 14.89 1.66
C LEU A 677 10.37 14.13 2.97
N SER A 678 11.27 13.15 3.01
CA SER A 678 11.78 12.60 4.26
C SER A 678 12.67 13.63 4.94
N LEU A 679 12.46 13.84 6.24
CA LEU A 679 13.34 14.59 7.12
C LEU A 679 13.80 13.69 8.25
N TRP A 680 15.03 13.90 8.71
CA TRP A 680 15.55 13.16 9.85
C TRP A 680 15.28 13.94 11.15
N LEU A 681 14.69 13.24 12.10
CA LEU A 681 14.43 13.75 13.45
C LEU A 681 15.48 13.14 14.38
N HIS A 682 16.30 13.99 14.98
CA HIS A 682 17.25 13.57 16.01
C HIS A 682 16.50 13.38 17.32
N THR A 683 16.69 12.23 17.99
CA THR A 683 15.96 11.84 19.21
C THR A 683 16.87 11.53 20.41
N LEU A 684 18.18 11.74 20.29
CA LEU A 684 19.13 11.47 21.37
C LEU A 684 19.01 12.53 22.47
N TRP A 685 18.86 12.09 23.71
CA TRP A 685 18.90 12.94 24.90
C TRP A 685 19.66 12.24 26.02
N GLU A 686 20.67 12.91 26.58
CA GLU A 686 21.51 12.40 27.67
C GLU A 686 22.13 11.02 27.41
N GLY A 687 22.38 10.68 26.14
CA GLY A 687 23.05 9.43 25.73
C GLY A 687 22.13 8.32 25.24
N ASP A 688 20.81 8.48 25.35
CA ASP A 688 19.81 7.48 24.92
C ASP A 688 18.84 8.05 23.87
N HIS A 689 18.38 7.20 22.95
CA HIS A 689 17.30 7.53 22.02
C HIS A 689 15.95 7.55 22.74
N ARG A 690 15.17 8.61 22.54
CA ARG A 690 13.88 8.84 23.21
C ARG A 690 12.68 8.69 22.27
N ASP A 691 12.78 7.79 21.31
CA ASP A 691 11.77 7.60 20.26
C ASP A 691 10.39 7.30 20.85
N ASP A 692 10.33 6.34 21.79
CA ASP A 692 9.07 5.89 22.39
C ASP A 692 8.44 7.01 23.24
N GLU A 693 9.23 7.80 23.98
CA GLU A 693 8.71 8.93 24.75
C GLU A 693 8.19 10.07 23.86
N ILE A 694 8.79 10.29 22.69
CA ILE A 694 8.28 11.26 21.69
C ILE A 694 6.97 10.76 21.11
N LEU A 695 6.89 9.46 20.77
CA LEU A 695 5.68 8.84 20.24
C LEU A 695 4.53 8.92 21.25
N ASP A 696 4.77 8.55 22.51
CA ASP A 696 3.80 8.66 23.58
C ASP A 696 3.34 10.11 23.77
N TYR A 697 4.26 11.07 23.76
CA TYR A 697 3.93 12.49 23.85
C TYR A 697 2.98 12.94 22.71
N TRP A 698 3.28 12.52 21.47
CA TRP A 698 2.44 12.83 20.30
C TRP A 698 1.08 12.16 20.32
N LEU A 699 1.00 10.89 20.74
CA LEU A 699 -0.25 10.13 20.78
C LEU A 699 -1.14 10.65 21.92
N ASN A 700 -0.56 10.91 23.09
CA ASN A 700 -1.29 11.44 24.25
C ASN A 700 -1.85 12.84 24.00
N ARG A 701 -1.16 13.73 23.27
CA ARG A 701 -1.73 15.06 22.95
C ARG A 701 -2.91 15.04 21.98
N ARG A 702 -3.11 13.94 21.26
CA ARG A 702 -4.26 13.79 20.34
C ARG A 702 -5.48 13.15 20.99
N ASP A 703 -5.32 12.47 22.11
CA ASP A 703 -6.41 11.78 22.78
C ASP A 703 -7.15 12.73 23.76
N PRO A 704 -8.46 13.02 23.53
CA PRO A 704 -9.25 13.87 24.41
C PRO A 704 -9.33 13.33 25.86
N SER A 705 -9.23 12.02 26.04
CA SER A 705 -9.35 11.36 27.34
C SER A 705 -8.08 11.52 28.19
N THR A 706 -6.91 11.48 27.56
CA THR A 706 -5.62 11.71 28.24
C THR A 706 -5.38 13.20 28.46
N THR A 707 -5.75 14.07 27.51
CA THR A 707 -5.68 15.53 27.68
C THR A 707 -6.58 16.04 28.80
N ALA A 708 -7.72 15.38 29.06
CA ALA A 708 -8.58 15.66 30.22
C ALA A 708 -7.97 15.26 31.57
N LEU A 709 -6.99 14.35 31.59
CA LEU A 709 -6.30 13.85 32.78
C LEU A 709 -4.98 14.59 33.08
N VAL A 710 -4.57 15.53 32.22
CA VAL A 710 -3.36 16.33 32.46
C VAL A 710 -3.60 17.25 33.65
N VAL A 711 -2.94 16.94 34.77
CA VAL A 711 -2.85 17.83 35.93
C VAL A 711 -2.19 19.13 35.47
N THR A 712 -2.91 20.25 35.55
CA THR A 712 -2.37 21.59 35.34
C THR A 712 -1.44 21.92 36.52
N ASN A 713 -0.21 21.43 36.45
CA ASN A 713 0.85 21.85 37.36
C ASN A 713 1.42 23.16 36.80
N ASP A 714 1.38 24.24 37.57
CA ASP A 714 1.83 25.59 37.15
C ASP A 714 3.37 25.73 37.15
N GLU A 715 4.11 24.64 37.41
CA GLU A 715 5.57 24.61 37.40
C GLU A 715 6.12 24.52 35.97
N GLU A 716 7.11 25.35 35.63
CA GLU A 716 7.77 25.24 34.33
C GLU A 716 8.41 23.85 34.14
N PRO A 717 8.17 23.18 33.00
CA PRO A 717 8.77 21.89 32.75
C PRO A 717 10.30 22.02 32.72
N THR A 718 11.00 21.04 33.31
CA THR A 718 12.46 20.97 33.33
C THR A 718 12.96 19.65 32.73
N GLY A 719 14.23 19.58 32.34
CA GLY A 719 14.85 18.39 31.74
C GLY A 719 14.15 17.94 30.46
N TRP A 720 13.90 16.63 30.33
CA TRP A 720 13.26 16.04 29.16
C TRP A 720 11.85 16.56 28.87
N ALA A 721 11.05 16.88 29.90
CA ALA A 721 9.72 17.44 29.71
C ALA A 721 9.77 18.82 29.02
N LYS A 722 10.80 19.61 29.32
CA LYS A 722 11.06 20.89 28.65
C LYS A 722 11.43 20.68 27.20
N GLU A 723 12.37 19.76 26.94
CA GLU A 723 12.82 19.41 25.59
C GLU A 723 11.65 18.89 24.71
N LEU A 724 10.77 18.04 25.25
CA LEU A 724 9.53 17.61 24.59
C LEU A 724 8.66 18.79 24.16
N ALA A 725 8.43 19.76 25.06
CA ALA A 725 7.63 20.94 24.75
C ALA A 725 8.32 21.90 23.76
N GLU A 726 9.64 22.07 23.87
CA GLU A 726 10.39 23.05 23.07
C GLU A 726 10.82 22.54 21.69
N LYS A 727 10.84 21.22 21.44
CA LYS A 727 11.23 20.65 20.15
C LYS A 727 10.22 19.69 19.55
N TYR A 728 9.51 18.92 20.35
CA TYR A 728 8.64 17.84 19.83
C TYR A 728 7.17 18.18 19.92
N ASP A 729 6.79 19.34 20.46
CA ASP A 729 5.42 19.83 20.34
C ASP A 729 5.01 19.92 18.86
N PRO A 730 3.85 19.35 18.48
CA PRO A 730 3.42 19.33 17.09
C PRO A 730 3.37 20.72 16.42
N SER A 731 3.01 21.77 17.16
CA SER A 731 2.96 23.13 16.63
C SER A 731 4.36 23.72 16.41
N VAL A 732 5.29 23.42 17.33
CA VAL A 732 6.70 23.80 17.24
C VAL A 732 7.37 23.10 16.07
N MET A 733 7.11 21.80 15.87
CA MET A 733 7.61 21.05 14.72
C MET A 733 7.09 21.60 13.40
N ALA A 734 5.78 21.91 13.30
CA ALA A 734 5.20 22.52 12.12
C ALA A 734 5.89 23.86 11.79
N ALA A 735 6.07 24.73 12.78
CA ALA A 735 6.80 25.99 12.62
C ALA A 735 8.26 25.77 12.19
N ARG A 736 8.95 24.77 12.77
CA ARG A 736 10.33 24.43 12.42
C ARG A 736 10.45 23.95 10.97
N ILE A 737 9.50 23.17 10.49
CA ILE A 737 9.45 22.74 9.07
C ILE A 737 9.34 23.97 8.15
N VAL A 738 8.52 24.97 8.51
CA VAL A 738 8.43 26.21 7.73
C VAL A 738 9.76 26.97 7.73
N THR A 739 10.38 27.14 8.90
CA THR A 739 11.69 27.81 9.01
C THR A 739 12.78 27.12 8.19
N LEU A 740 12.76 25.78 8.15
CA LEU A 740 13.73 25.01 7.36
C LEU A 740 13.44 25.12 5.86
N MET A 741 12.20 24.90 5.43
CA MET A 741 11.86 24.69 4.02
C MET A 741 11.44 25.96 3.28
N GLY A 742 10.79 26.89 3.96
CA GLY A 742 10.30 28.14 3.38
C GLY A 742 11.33 28.90 2.54
N PRO A 743 12.58 29.05 3.01
CA PRO A 743 13.62 29.74 2.25
C PRO A 743 13.98 29.08 0.92
N TYR A 744 13.71 27.79 0.73
CA TYR A 744 14.07 27.05 -0.49
C TYR A 744 12.90 26.91 -1.48
N ILE A 745 11.69 27.32 -1.11
CA ILE A 745 10.54 27.27 -2.01
C ILE A 745 10.46 28.57 -2.79
N SER A 746 10.13 28.47 -4.08
CA SER A 746 9.91 29.62 -4.96
C SER A 746 8.97 30.66 -4.33
N GLU A 747 9.34 31.93 -4.46
CA GLU A 747 8.53 33.07 -4.00
C GLU A 747 7.19 33.13 -4.75
N GLU A 748 7.19 32.81 -6.04
CA GLU A 748 6.01 32.71 -6.89
C GLU A 748 5.09 31.58 -6.45
N ALA A 749 5.65 30.40 -6.15
CA ALA A 749 4.89 29.25 -5.67
C ALA A 749 4.21 29.55 -4.32
N LYS A 750 4.95 30.15 -3.36
CA LYS A 750 4.40 30.58 -2.05
C LYS A 750 3.30 31.64 -2.17
N SER A 751 3.36 32.46 -3.22
CA SER A 751 2.38 33.52 -3.48
C SER A 751 1.06 33.01 -4.07
N GLN A 752 0.99 31.74 -4.49
CA GLN A 752 -0.25 31.14 -4.98
C GLN A 752 -1.32 31.04 -3.87
N SER A 753 -2.59 30.98 -4.29
CA SER A 753 -3.72 30.75 -3.37
C SER A 753 -3.52 29.42 -2.63
N GLY A 754 -3.55 29.45 -1.29
CA GLY A 754 -3.29 28.30 -0.43
C GLY A 754 -1.81 28.04 -0.12
N GLY A 755 -0.88 28.61 -0.89
CA GLY A 755 0.58 28.41 -0.71
C GLY A 755 1.04 27.06 -1.25
N VAL A 756 2.21 26.60 -0.80
CA VAL A 756 2.77 25.29 -1.14
C VAL A 756 2.53 24.31 -0.01
N HIS A 757 1.97 23.15 -0.35
CA HIS A 757 1.75 22.06 0.59
C HIS A 757 3.03 21.23 0.74
N VAL A 758 3.69 21.35 1.89
CA VAL A 758 4.89 20.58 2.25
C VAL A 758 4.51 19.46 3.21
N ARG A 759 4.85 18.23 2.85
CA ARG A 759 4.76 17.06 3.73
C ARG A 759 6.14 16.63 4.17
N ALA A 760 6.43 16.80 5.45
CA ALA A 760 7.60 16.22 6.09
C ALA A 760 7.25 14.82 6.64
N SER A 761 7.98 13.81 6.21
CA SER A 761 7.83 12.43 6.67
C SER A 761 9.01 12.07 7.58
N PHE A 762 8.71 11.50 8.74
CA PHE A 762 9.69 11.03 9.72
C PHE A 762 9.53 9.53 9.93
N CYS A 763 10.65 8.84 10.12
CA CYS A 763 10.69 7.45 10.57
C CYS A 763 11.18 7.46 12.01
N ILE A 764 10.37 6.99 12.95
CA ILE A 764 10.66 7.00 14.39
C ILE A 764 10.08 5.73 15.04
N GLY A 765 10.71 5.28 16.12
CA GLY A 765 10.27 4.13 16.90
C GLY A 765 11.01 2.87 16.53
N SER A 766 11.14 1.98 17.53
CA SER A 766 11.92 0.73 17.46
C SER A 766 11.50 -0.22 16.33
N TYR A 767 10.29 -0.08 15.80
CA TYR A 767 9.75 -0.89 14.70
C TYR A 767 9.52 -0.10 13.39
N GLY A 768 10.01 1.16 13.30
CA GLY A 768 10.03 1.94 12.06
C GLY A 768 8.69 2.60 11.68
N GLY A 769 8.11 3.39 12.59
CA GLY A 769 6.84 4.08 12.39
C GLY A 769 6.95 5.31 11.49
N LEU A 770 6.05 5.43 10.51
CA LEU A 770 6.04 6.57 9.58
C LEU A 770 5.05 7.65 10.01
N PHE A 771 5.56 8.82 10.37
CA PHE A 771 4.77 9.97 10.82
C PHE A 771 4.90 11.15 9.86
N ASP A 772 3.77 11.63 9.36
CA ASP A 772 3.72 12.78 8.46
C ASP A 772 3.29 14.05 9.20
N PHE A 773 3.91 15.18 8.84
CA PHE A 773 3.41 16.53 9.09
C PHE A 773 3.11 17.19 7.75
N ASP A 774 1.87 17.61 7.57
CA ASP A 774 1.44 18.38 6.40
C ASP A 774 1.32 19.85 6.80
N VAL A 775 2.15 20.72 6.19
CA VAL A 775 2.17 22.16 6.43
C VAL A 775 1.91 22.92 5.13
N ASN A 776 1.13 23.99 5.18
CA ASN A 776 0.96 24.91 4.06
C ASN A 776 1.80 26.16 4.28
N ILE A 777 2.81 26.33 3.43
CA ILE A 777 3.75 27.46 3.48
C ILE A 777 3.32 28.51 2.48
N GLY A 778 3.05 29.72 2.96
CA GLY A 778 2.70 30.87 2.13
C GLY A 778 3.58 32.07 2.42
N LYS A 779 3.17 33.23 1.89
CA LYS A 779 3.73 34.53 2.23
C LYS A 779 2.81 35.34 3.13
N ALA A 780 3.41 35.95 4.15
CA ALA A 780 2.80 37.02 4.93
C ALA A 780 2.83 38.36 4.18
N ALA A 781 2.12 39.36 4.71
CA ALA A 781 2.03 40.70 4.13
C ALA A 781 3.38 41.45 4.11
N ASP A 782 4.30 41.13 5.00
CA ASP A 782 5.66 41.68 5.07
C ASP A 782 6.67 40.94 4.16
N GLY A 783 6.20 39.91 3.44
CA GLY A 783 7.02 39.09 2.55
C GLY A 783 7.75 37.92 3.22
N SER A 784 7.61 37.74 4.53
CA SER A 784 8.17 36.58 5.26
C SER A 784 7.40 35.28 4.99
N ASP A 785 8.06 34.16 5.25
CA ASP A 785 7.44 32.83 5.15
C ASP A 785 6.46 32.60 6.30
N GLU A 786 5.23 32.23 5.96
CA GLU A 786 4.14 32.07 6.92
C GLU A 786 3.61 30.64 6.94
N LEU A 787 3.42 30.11 8.15
CA LEU A 787 2.66 28.88 8.37
C LEU A 787 1.15 29.18 8.31
N ARG A 788 0.50 28.85 7.20
CA ARG A 788 -0.96 29.11 7.04
C ARG A 788 -1.84 28.10 7.77
N SER A 789 -1.43 26.84 7.76
CA SER A 789 -2.14 25.74 8.43
C SER A 789 -1.24 24.51 8.51
N TRP A 790 -1.48 23.64 9.48
CA TRP A 790 -0.81 22.34 9.56
C TRP A 790 -1.73 21.24 10.09
N LYS A 791 -1.35 19.99 9.78
CA LYS A 791 -1.90 18.77 10.37
C LYS A 791 -0.74 17.83 10.67
N GLY A 792 -0.70 17.23 11.85
CA GLY A 792 0.39 16.32 12.21
C GLY A 792 0.54 16.16 13.72
N PRO A 793 1.43 15.28 14.17
CA PRO A 793 1.95 14.14 13.41
C PRO A 793 0.78 13.22 13.00
N ARG A 794 0.91 12.45 11.92
CA ARG A 794 -0.09 11.44 11.52
C ARG A 794 0.61 10.17 11.04
N GLU A 795 0.40 9.08 11.75
CA GLU A 795 0.89 7.75 11.38
C GLU A 795 0.30 7.27 10.03
N GLU A 796 0.90 6.26 9.39
CA GLU A 796 0.45 5.79 8.06
C GLU A 796 -1.04 5.37 8.05
N LEU A 797 -1.51 4.81 9.16
CA LEU A 797 -2.87 4.29 9.31
C LEU A 797 -3.84 5.27 9.97
N HIS A 798 -3.44 6.53 10.19
CA HIS A 798 -4.33 7.54 10.78
C HIS A 798 -5.65 7.65 9.99
N PRO A 799 -6.84 7.60 10.63
CA PRO A 799 -8.13 7.56 9.94
C PRO A 799 -8.32 8.66 8.89
N GLU A 800 -8.10 9.93 9.24
CA GLU A 800 -8.17 11.04 8.29
C GLU A 800 -7.20 10.90 7.12
N ARG A 801 -5.96 10.47 7.38
CA ARG A 801 -4.93 10.32 6.35
C ARG A 801 -5.31 9.23 5.38
N ARG A 802 -5.88 8.12 5.87
CA ARG A 802 -6.40 7.03 5.04
C ARG A 802 -7.57 7.49 4.20
N ALA A 803 -8.50 8.27 4.77
CA ALA A 803 -9.64 8.85 4.05
C ALA A 803 -9.17 9.83 2.96
N GLU A 804 -8.26 10.76 3.28
CA GLU A 804 -7.65 11.68 2.32
C GLU A 804 -6.91 10.92 1.21
N LYS A 805 -6.17 9.87 1.55
CA LYS A 805 -5.47 8.97 0.60
C LYS A 805 -6.43 8.05 -0.16
N LEU A 806 -7.68 7.91 0.25
CA LEU A 806 -8.70 7.18 -0.50
C LEU A 806 -9.36 8.10 -1.52
N LYS A 807 -9.72 9.31 -1.08
CA LYS A 807 -10.42 10.34 -1.88
C LYS A 807 -9.53 10.97 -2.95
N ASN A 808 -8.32 11.42 -2.57
CA ASN A 808 -7.48 12.26 -3.42
C ASN A 808 -6.46 11.48 -4.26
N ARG A 809 -6.45 10.14 -4.18
CA ARG A 809 -5.41 9.35 -4.83
C ARG A 809 -5.66 9.29 -6.32
N ARG A 810 -4.74 9.86 -7.09
CA ARG A 810 -4.54 9.45 -8.48
C ARG A 810 -4.04 8.01 -8.47
N TRP A 811 -4.95 7.07 -8.70
CA TRP A 811 -4.60 5.67 -8.93
C TRP A 811 -3.85 5.56 -10.26
N PHE A 812 -2.97 4.57 -10.35
CA PHE A 812 -2.19 4.36 -11.56
C PHE A 812 -3.11 4.20 -12.78
N GLY A 813 -2.92 5.08 -13.77
CA GLY A 813 -3.74 5.15 -14.99
C GLY A 813 -5.22 5.48 -14.85
N MET A 814 -5.67 5.95 -13.68
CA MET A 814 -6.94 6.66 -13.54
C MET A 814 -6.71 8.15 -13.81
N PRO A 815 -7.28 8.74 -14.87
CA PRO A 815 -7.26 10.18 -15.04
C PRO A 815 -8.09 10.83 -13.94
N VAL A 816 -7.51 11.82 -13.26
CA VAL A 816 -8.27 12.70 -12.37
C VAL A 816 -9.13 13.59 -13.27
N ARG A 817 -10.42 13.31 -13.41
CA ARG A 817 -11.37 14.38 -13.76
C ARG A 817 -11.49 15.25 -12.51
N ARG A 818 -10.83 16.41 -12.51
CA ARG A 818 -10.92 17.46 -11.49
C ARG A 818 -12.24 18.24 -11.60
N ASP A 819 -13.37 17.55 -11.75
CA ASP A 819 -14.67 18.16 -12.06
C ASP A 819 -15.77 17.86 -11.02
N LEU A 820 -15.40 17.61 -9.76
CA LEU A 820 -16.32 17.75 -8.62
C LEU A 820 -15.54 18.38 -7.47
N GLY A 821 -16.08 19.45 -6.88
CA GLY A 821 -15.40 20.24 -5.85
C GLY A 821 -15.08 19.41 -4.62
N ASP A 822 -13.81 19.18 -4.36
CA ASP A 822 -13.35 18.37 -3.22
C ASP A 822 -13.55 19.12 -1.89
N GLY A 823 -14.66 18.83 -1.23
CA GLY A 823 -14.89 19.10 0.18
C GLY A 823 -14.05 18.17 1.05
N LYS A 824 -13.21 18.77 1.91
CA LYS A 824 -12.45 18.06 2.95
C LYS A 824 -13.43 17.44 3.96
N ARG A 825 -13.43 16.12 4.15
CA ARG A 825 -13.96 15.50 5.39
C ARG A 825 -12.82 14.99 6.26
N SER A 826 -12.79 15.44 7.50
CA SER A 826 -12.11 14.79 8.63
C SER A 826 -13.00 13.63 9.13
N MET A 827 -12.38 12.61 9.74
CA MET A 827 -13.01 11.39 10.21
C MET A 827 -12.30 10.92 11.48
N SER A 828 -12.91 11.11 12.64
CA SER A 828 -12.96 10.12 13.73
C SER A 828 -14.09 10.46 14.71
N ILE A 829 -14.85 9.46 15.13
CA ILE A 829 -15.16 9.06 16.51
C ILE A 829 -15.87 7.69 16.44
N SER A 830 -15.58 6.82 17.42
CA SER A 830 -16.12 5.48 17.62
C SER A 830 -17.65 5.46 17.79
N LEU A 831 -18.30 4.40 17.28
CA LEU A 831 -19.60 3.95 17.77
C LEU A 831 -19.46 3.30 19.14
#